data_AF-A0A810QHR9-F1
#
_entry.id   AF-A0A810QHR9-F1
#
_cell.length_a   1.000
_cell.length_b   1.000
_cell.length_c   1.000
_cell.angle_alpha   90.00
_cell.angle_beta   90.00
_cell.angle_gamma   90.00
#
_symmetry.space_group_name_H-M   'P 1'
#
loop_
_entity.id
_entity.type
_entity.pdbx_description
1 polymer ?
#
loop_
_entity_poly.entity_id
_entity_poly.type
_entity_poly.pdbx_seq_one_letter_code
_entity_poly.pdbx_strand_id
1 'polypeptide(L)'
;MSSHDKEQSHCDAYEKILDLDLFNALLALVVKMSDNKDAMLEYSRFISQKSLWASRCNDPGAYFAQHELRYIGEITERFEERIGSRPEIFRALALALGFALPFLTDSMFVGTQREDFIRRLDKEAGNDLYLQGARYLLTTDPMERKQLRSQLAGDTYQRTEDAMFVLSLFDPQEDEFPAMRPQIARLWGVDRTIPLLGNGRMLDWLLCNYKPVIAECRKKDNAVLRALLKLPGQFCKEGSALYKTLIDSGYSTLEIRYANSWMIWPCQNPVGLNPNGIPAEKAAAQFCIAALNQDEELPDEAFTHMERLYSMYRKFHIRYEGHEGIWPAVSTQVNPTNPKTVLWMIQKANLQFSYRFDVFDPQWDILAEQLEPLDYRNLFIEQVDRLEAPDKKEIRRYMERYQELTGLDYMEAFQQENGWYNKNFALLVDADTIDLWSFFQSHLNYESEPKEKQALCYVQEYTAGSRTRKAFDFNKKLLETYDVTEYPDLFESHSGFHRDYMKSIRYYYSDLGKLDFKRDFLSSDEQRQLFEWIDTSQFCLEPQSYYNFVEAALWNDCVRALYDKETLREVLKALIATRYNIHSVNSLKQDLYTQEELDAEKEQQQAEWERIRQERRANSLATKKERLDAKFDGSVQSLKDFLDSYYSVEDRRDALSLIDEPLHLAASQFSYPITSEQAGVLLYLCGRAIDTDAIPRKTLYSLIEIVIKEERANATNC
;
A
#
# COMPACT_ATOMS: atom_id res chain seq x y z
N MET A 1 -22.28 15.77 8.34
CA MET A 1 -23.72 15.50 8.49
C MET A 1 -24.40 15.74 7.14
N SER A 2 -24.13 14.86 6.18
CA SER A 2 -24.55 14.96 4.77
C SER A 2 -25.12 13.60 4.36
N SER A 3 -26.23 13.61 3.61
CA SER A 3 -26.94 12.49 2.94
C SER A 3 -27.32 11.21 3.71
N HIS A 4 -26.80 10.99 4.93
CA HIS A 4 -26.95 9.74 5.71
C HIS A 4 -28.33 9.49 6.36
N ASP A 5 -29.29 10.41 6.24
CA ASP A 5 -30.60 10.25 6.90
C ASP A 5 -31.62 9.44 6.09
N LYS A 6 -31.31 9.04 4.84
CA LYS A 6 -32.21 8.24 4.00
C LYS A 6 -32.16 6.73 4.24
N GLU A 7 -31.15 6.18 4.91
CA GLU A 7 -30.86 4.73 4.87
C GLU A 7 -31.06 3.99 6.20
N GLN A 8 -31.58 4.63 7.25
CA GLN A 8 -31.78 4.00 8.56
C GLN A 8 -33.12 3.25 8.72
N SER A 9 -33.87 2.99 7.65
CA SER A 9 -35.26 2.53 7.75
C SER A 9 -35.64 1.28 6.97
N HIS A 10 -34.72 0.35 6.75
CA HIS A 10 -35.10 -0.95 6.20
C HIS A 10 -35.34 -1.95 7.33
N CYS A 11 -36.55 -2.49 7.35
CA CYS A 11 -36.95 -3.64 8.12
C CYS A 11 -37.76 -4.51 7.16
N ASP A 12 -37.05 -5.33 6.40
CA ASP A 12 -37.57 -6.04 5.22
C ASP A 12 -38.81 -6.88 5.56
N ALA A 13 -38.91 -7.35 6.80
CA ALA A 13 -40.07 -8.09 7.29
C ALA A 13 -41.40 -7.34 7.08
N TYR A 14 -41.42 -6.01 7.19
CA TYR A 14 -42.66 -5.22 7.08
C TYR A 14 -42.93 -4.64 5.70
N GLU A 15 -41.94 -4.59 4.80
CA GLU A 15 -42.12 -4.06 3.44
C GLU A 15 -43.11 -4.87 2.61
N LYS A 16 -43.20 -6.18 2.88
CA LYS A 16 -44.18 -7.08 2.23
C LYS A 16 -45.55 -7.08 2.91
N ILE A 17 -45.70 -6.36 4.02
CA ILE A 17 -46.89 -6.38 4.88
C ILE A 17 -47.63 -5.05 4.83
N LEU A 18 -46.88 -3.96 4.72
CA LEU A 18 -47.31 -2.57 4.77
C LEU A 18 -46.65 -1.80 3.62
N ASP A 19 -47.40 -0.91 2.98
CA ASP A 19 -46.80 0.10 2.11
C ASP A 19 -46.11 1.16 2.99
N LEU A 20 -44.81 0.98 3.23
CA LEU A 20 -44.04 1.82 4.16
C LEU A 20 -43.91 3.27 3.68
N ASP A 21 -43.81 3.49 2.38
CA ASP A 21 -43.75 4.83 1.80
C ASP A 21 -45.07 5.58 2.04
N LEU A 22 -46.20 4.91 1.79
CA LEU A 22 -47.52 5.46 2.09
C LEU A 22 -47.70 5.74 3.58
N PHE A 23 -47.31 4.78 4.45
CA PHE A 23 -47.38 4.94 5.90
C PHE A 23 -46.61 6.18 6.36
N ASN A 24 -45.35 6.32 5.92
CA ASN A 24 -44.48 7.43 6.30
C ASN A 24 -44.97 8.76 5.72
N ALA A 25 -45.47 8.77 4.48
CA ALA A 25 -46.04 9.96 3.85
C ALA A 25 -47.29 10.45 4.58
N LEU A 26 -48.23 9.55 4.90
CA LEU A 26 -49.45 9.92 5.61
C LEU A 26 -49.18 10.40 7.03
N LEU A 27 -48.34 9.68 7.78
CA LEU A 27 -47.97 10.06 9.14
C LEU A 27 -47.33 11.46 9.17
N ALA A 28 -46.40 11.72 8.25
CA ALA A 28 -45.77 13.05 8.12
C ALA A 28 -46.77 14.13 7.69
N LEU A 29 -47.74 13.81 6.82
CA LEU A 29 -48.77 14.74 6.40
C LEU A 29 -49.68 15.15 7.56
N VAL A 30 -50.11 14.19 8.38
CA VAL A 30 -50.93 14.47 9.58
C VAL A 30 -50.17 15.38 10.54
N VAL A 31 -48.90 15.07 10.83
CA VAL A 31 -48.05 15.89 11.70
C VAL A 31 -47.90 17.31 11.16
N LYS A 32 -47.69 17.46 9.84
CA LYS A 32 -47.53 18.77 9.19
C LYS A 32 -48.80 19.62 9.24
N MET A 33 -49.98 19.00 9.21
CA MET A 33 -51.27 19.69 9.25
C MET A 33 -51.84 19.83 10.66
N SER A 34 -51.17 19.25 11.67
CA SER A 34 -51.63 19.32 13.06
C SER A 34 -51.52 20.75 13.60
N ASP A 35 -52.53 21.16 14.35
CA ASP A 35 -52.50 22.43 15.11
C ASP A 35 -51.63 22.33 16.38
N ASN A 36 -51.13 21.13 16.71
CA ASN A 36 -50.25 20.89 17.85
C ASN A 36 -48.82 21.39 17.56
N LYS A 37 -48.38 22.40 18.31
CA LYS A 37 -47.03 23.01 18.18
C LYS A 37 -45.89 22.04 18.45
N ASP A 38 -46.13 20.99 19.23
CA ASP A 38 -45.14 19.98 19.58
C ASP A 38 -45.16 18.76 18.64
N ALA A 39 -46.08 18.71 17.67
CA ALA A 39 -46.28 17.55 16.79
C ALA A 39 -44.99 17.12 16.08
N MET A 40 -44.20 18.06 15.57
CA MET A 40 -42.94 17.74 14.88
C MET A 40 -41.87 17.16 15.82
N LEU A 41 -41.84 17.61 17.07
CA LEU A 41 -40.93 17.09 18.09
C LEU A 41 -41.34 15.68 18.49
N GLU A 42 -42.62 15.44 18.72
CA GLU A 42 -43.16 14.11 19.06
C GLU A 42 -43.04 13.12 17.90
N TYR A 43 -43.28 13.55 16.67
CA TYR A 43 -43.01 12.77 15.45
C TYR A 43 -41.54 12.38 15.34
N SER A 44 -40.62 13.32 15.61
CA SER A 44 -39.19 13.03 15.61
C SER A 44 -38.82 12.02 16.70
N ARG A 45 -39.42 12.12 17.90
CA ARG A 45 -39.26 11.12 18.97
C ARG A 45 -39.87 9.77 18.58
N PHE A 46 -41.02 9.75 17.91
CA PHE A 46 -41.67 8.51 17.48
C PHE A 46 -40.78 7.74 16.49
N ILE A 47 -40.29 8.41 15.45
CA ILE A 47 -39.37 7.80 14.47
C ILE A 47 -38.11 7.29 15.16
N SER A 48 -37.55 8.11 16.07
CA SER A 48 -36.25 7.85 16.69
C SER A 48 -36.29 7.02 17.98
N GLN A 49 -37.45 6.63 18.52
CA GLN A 49 -37.52 5.89 19.80
C GLN A 49 -38.66 4.85 19.86
N LYS A 50 -39.77 5.09 19.16
CA LYS A 50 -41.00 4.30 19.32
C LYS A 50 -41.34 3.40 18.14
N SER A 51 -40.81 3.64 16.95
CA SER A 51 -41.19 2.86 15.76
C SER A 51 -40.17 1.80 15.35
N LEU A 52 -40.68 0.63 14.97
CA LEU A 52 -39.94 -0.48 14.37
C LEU A 52 -39.50 -0.21 12.92
N TRP A 53 -40.28 0.55 12.14
CA TRP A 53 -40.07 0.73 10.69
C TRP A 53 -40.27 2.16 10.17
N ALA A 54 -40.73 3.11 10.99
CA ALA A 54 -41.02 4.46 10.50
C ALA A 54 -39.75 5.20 10.08
N SER A 55 -39.84 5.96 9.00
CA SER A 55 -38.79 6.81 8.45
C SER A 55 -39.27 8.26 8.34
N ARG A 56 -38.33 9.19 8.24
CA ARG A 56 -38.69 10.60 8.02
C ARG A 56 -39.09 10.81 6.56
N CYS A 57 -40.34 11.17 6.30
CA CYS A 57 -40.78 11.72 5.02
C CYS A 57 -40.64 13.26 5.00
N ASN A 58 -39.83 13.79 4.08
CA ASN A 58 -39.55 15.23 3.98
C ASN A 58 -40.59 16.01 3.17
N ASP A 59 -41.18 15.38 2.15
CA ASP A 59 -42.20 16.02 1.31
C ASP A 59 -43.44 15.11 1.15
N PRO A 60 -44.25 14.99 2.21
CA PRO A 60 -45.48 14.19 2.13
C PRO A 60 -46.50 14.79 1.15
N GLY A 61 -46.43 16.09 0.84
CA GLY A 61 -47.37 16.75 -0.08
C GLY A 61 -47.17 16.28 -1.51
N ALA A 62 -45.92 16.16 -1.96
CA ALA A 62 -45.59 15.65 -3.29
C ALA A 62 -46.08 14.21 -3.50
N TYR A 63 -45.94 13.36 -2.49
CA TYR A 63 -46.41 11.97 -2.55
C TYR A 63 -47.92 11.86 -2.84
N PHE A 64 -48.76 12.69 -2.22
CA PHE A 64 -50.21 12.63 -2.46
C PHE A 64 -50.66 13.46 -3.67
N ALA A 65 -49.91 14.50 -4.05
CA ALA A 65 -50.23 15.33 -5.21
C ALA A 65 -50.20 14.53 -6.53
N GLN A 66 -49.26 13.59 -6.69
CA GLN A 66 -49.20 12.70 -7.86
C GLN A 66 -50.43 11.77 -7.96
N HIS A 67 -51.12 11.52 -6.85
CA HIS A 67 -52.37 10.74 -6.79
C HIS A 67 -53.62 11.63 -6.84
N GLU A 68 -53.45 12.94 -7.05
CA GLU A 68 -54.53 13.94 -7.04
C GLU A 68 -55.31 13.99 -5.70
N LEU A 69 -54.65 13.69 -4.57
CA LEU A 69 -55.23 13.73 -3.23
C LEU A 69 -54.71 14.95 -2.45
N ARG A 70 -55.61 15.71 -1.79
CA ARG A 70 -55.26 17.04 -1.24
C ARG A 70 -55.21 17.13 0.29
N TYR A 71 -55.96 16.33 1.03
CA TYR A 71 -56.03 16.38 2.49
C TYR A 71 -56.40 15.00 3.08
N ILE A 72 -56.28 14.81 4.41
CA ILE A 72 -56.44 13.49 5.08
C ILE A 72 -57.79 12.84 4.77
N GLY A 73 -58.89 13.58 4.95
CA GLY A 73 -60.24 13.05 4.69
C GLY A 73 -60.43 12.52 3.27
N GLU A 74 -59.94 13.25 2.25
CA GLU A 74 -59.97 12.78 0.87
C GLU A 74 -59.12 11.52 0.66
N ILE A 75 -57.94 11.45 1.29
CA ILE A 75 -57.09 10.25 1.25
C ILE A 75 -57.84 9.05 1.83
N THR A 76 -58.50 9.20 2.98
CA THR A 76 -59.24 8.11 3.62
C THR A 76 -60.45 7.62 2.81
N GLU A 77 -61.02 8.48 1.98
CA GLU A 77 -62.20 8.15 1.16
C GLU A 77 -61.82 7.57 -0.22
N ARG A 78 -60.74 8.08 -0.84
CA ARG A 78 -60.44 7.83 -2.26
C ARG A 78 -59.14 7.07 -2.51
N PHE A 79 -58.46 6.57 -1.48
CA PHE A 79 -57.19 5.85 -1.66
C PHE A 79 -57.33 4.63 -2.58
N GLU A 80 -58.46 3.91 -2.57
CA GLU A 80 -58.64 2.74 -3.45
C GLU A 80 -58.71 3.11 -4.92
N GLU A 81 -59.34 4.25 -5.23
CA GLU A 81 -59.45 4.78 -6.59
C GLU A 81 -58.11 5.33 -7.10
N ARG A 82 -57.32 5.95 -6.20
CA ARG A 82 -56.16 6.78 -6.57
C ARG A 82 -54.80 6.13 -6.34
N ILE A 83 -54.71 5.22 -5.37
CA ILE A 83 -53.48 4.54 -4.95
C ILE A 83 -53.62 3.03 -5.21
N GLY A 84 -54.76 2.44 -4.81
CA GLY A 84 -55.10 1.04 -5.07
C GLY A 84 -55.74 0.35 -3.86
N SER A 85 -56.24 -0.87 -4.09
CA SER A 85 -57.03 -1.66 -3.13
C SER A 85 -56.28 -2.86 -2.53
N ARG A 86 -54.94 -2.87 -2.61
CA ARG A 86 -54.14 -3.96 -2.02
C ARG A 86 -54.21 -3.89 -0.48
N PRO A 87 -54.23 -5.02 0.26
CA PRO A 87 -54.36 -5.02 1.72
C PRO A 87 -53.28 -4.19 2.44
N GLU A 88 -52.06 -4.17 1.91
CA GLU A 88 -50.91 -3.46 2.46
C GLU A 88 -51.12 -1.94 2.50
N ILE A 89 -51.90 -1.41 1.55
CA ILE A 89 -52.27 0.01 1.44
C ILE A 89 -53.22 0.36 2.59
N PHE A 90 -54.28 -0.41 2.80
CA PHE A 90 -55.24 -0.13 3.86
C PHE A 90 -54.61 -0.28 5.25
N ARG A 91 -53.77 -1.30 5.46
CA ARG A 91 -53.00 -1.45 6.70
C ARG A 91 -52.08 -0.26 6.95
N ALA A 92 -51.35 0.21 5.93
CA ALA A 92 -50.47 1.37 6.03
C ALA A 92 -51.25 2.64 6.43
N LEU A 93 -52.39 2.90 5.79
CA LEU A 93 -53.25 4.05 6.11
C LEU A 93 -53.80 3.97 7.53
N ALA A 94 -54.38 2.83 7.91
CA ALA A 94 -55.00 2.63 9.21
C ALA A 94 -53.97 2.76 10.35
N LEU A 95 -52.78 2.17 10.19
CA LEU A 95 -51.72 2.29 11.18
C LEU A 95 -51.13 3.70 11.24
N ALA A 96 -50.94 4.37 10.09
CA ALA A 96 -50.45 5.74 10.08
C ALA A 96 -51.40 6.66 10.85
N LEU A 97 -52.72 6.55 10.63
CA LEU A 97 -53.72 7.30 11.40
C LEU A 97 -53.73 6.89 12.88
N GLY A 98 -53.61 5.60 13.19
CA GLY A 98 -53.54 5.11 14.56
C GLY A 98 -52.37 5.69 15.35
N PHE A 99 -51.15 5.62 14.78
CA PHE A 99 -49.97 6.23 15.41
C PHE A 99 -50.03 7.76 15.43
N ALA A 100 -50.74 8.37 14.47
CA ALA A 100 -50.94 9.81 14.42
C ALA A 100 -52.12 10.32 15.27
N LEU A 101 -52.83 9.45 16.00
CA LEU A 101 -54.02 9.83 16.78
C LEU A 101 -53.82 11.08 17.66
N PRO A 102 -52.68 11.27 18.36
CA PRO A 102 -52.43 12.48 19.17
C PRO A 102 -52.36 13.79 18.35
N PHE A 103 -52.18 13.70 17.03
CA PHE A 103 -52.01 14.84 16.12
C PHE A 103 -53.23 15.09 15.23
N LEU A 104 -54.17 14.14 15.17
CA LEU A 104 -55.38 14.26 14.36
C LEU A 104 -56.30 15.35 14.92
N THR A 105 -56.79 16.23 14.05
CA THR A 105 -57.79 17.24 14.36
C THR A 105 -59.02 17.06 13.46
N ASP A 106 -60.19 17.48 13.93
CA ASP A 106 -61.44 17.34 13.16
C ASP A 106 -61.42 18.17 11.87
N SER A 107 -60.62 19.23 11.80
CA SER A 107 -60.42 20.04 10.59
C SER A 107 -59.75 19.29 9.43
N MET A 108 -59.12 18.15 9.71
CA MET A 108 -58.50 17.29 8.69
C MET A 108 -59.52 16.42 7.92
N PHE A 109 -60.78 16.40 8.39
CA PHE A 109 -61.86 15.59 7.83
C PHE A 109 -63.10 16.45 7.52
N VAL A 110 -63.85 16.07 6.50
CA VAL A 110 -65.08 16.75 6.09
C VAL A 110 -66.26 15.79 6.26
N GLY A 111 -67.30 16.24 6.96
CA GLY A 111 -68.51 15.44 7.16
C GLY A 111 -68.22 14.17 7.97
N THR A 112 -68.62 13.01 7.44
CA THR A 112 -68.53 11.69 8.11
C THR A 112 -67.28 10.89 7.75
N GLN A 113 -66.32 11.48 7.02
CA GLN A 113 -65.16 10.76 6.47
C GLN A 113 -64.38 9.97 7.54
N ARG A 114 -64.16 10.56 8.72
CA ARG A 114 -63.44 9.90 9.81
C ARG A 114 -64.24 8.72 10.37
N GLU A 115 -65.52 8.91 10.64
CA GLU A 115 -66.41 7.86 11.17
C GLU A 115 -66.66 6.76 10.15
N ASP A 116 -66.73 7.08 8.86
CA ASP A 116 -66.83 6.12 7.77
C ASP A 116 -65.56 5.26 7.68
N PHE A 117 -64.38 5.89 7.77
CA PHE A 117 -63.10 5.17 7.80
C PHE A 117 -62.98 4.24 9.01
N ILE A 118 -63.34 4.70 10.22
CA ILE A 118 -63.30 3.87 11.43
C ILE A 118 -64.29 2.71 11.34
N ARG A 119 -65.54 2.94 10.89
CA ARG A 119 -66.52 1.86 10.69
C ARG A 119 -66.05 0.82 9.68
N ARG A 120 -65.35 1.27 8.63
CA ARG A 120 -64.73 0.39 7.66
C ARG A 120 -63.61 -0.44 8.31
N LEU A 121 -62.73 0.19 9.08
CA LEU A 121 -61.67 -0.50 9.82
C LEU A 121 -62.26 -1.57 10.75
N ASP A 122 -63.30 -1.26 11.51
CA ASP A 122 -63.95 -2.22 12.42
C ASP A 122 -64.53 -3.43 11.66
N LYS A 123 -65.07 -3.20 10.46
CA LYS A 123 -65.64 -4.25 9.60
C LYS A 123 -64.55 -5.14 8.98
N GLU A 124 -63.45 -4.53 8.54
CA GLU A 124 -62.38 -5.21 7.79
C GLU A 124 -61.29 -5.79 8.70
N ALA A 125 -61.15 -5.33 9.94
CA ALA A 125 -60.11 -5.78 10.85
C ALA A 125 -60.12 -7.30 11.06
N GLY A 126 -61.30 -7.93 11.12
CA GLY A 126 -61.47 -9.38 11.10
C GLY A 126 -60.39 -10.15 11.88
N ASN A 127 -59.64 -11.01 11.16
CA ASN A 127 -58.46 -11.72 11.67
C ASN A 127 -57.13 -11.09 11.20
N ASP A 128 -57.17 -9.89 10.60
CA ASP A 128 -55.98 -9.16 10.15
C ASP A 128 -55.32 -8.47 11.35
N LEU A 129 -54.17 -9.01 11.78
CA LEU A 129 -53.43 -8.53 12.94
C LEU A 129 -53.09 -7.03 12.86
N TYR A 130 -52.72 -6.53 11.69
CA TYR A 130 -52.27 -5.15 11.51
C TYR A 130 -53.44 -4.18 11.60
N LEU A 131 -54.60 -4.55 11.06
CA LEU A 131 -55.82 -3.78 11.22
C LEU A 131 -56.38 -3.85 12.64
N GLN A 132 -56.27 -4.99 13.32
CA GLN A 132 -56.59 -5.08 14.76
C GLN A 132 -55.69 -4.16 15.60
N GLY A 133 -54.39 -4.07 15.25
CA GLY A 133 -53.47 -3.13 15.87
C GLY A 133 -53.85 -1.68 15.61
N ALA A 134 -54.20 -1.33 14.37
CA ALA A 134 -54.70 0.00 14.02
C ALA A 134 -55.99 0.35 14.79
N ARG A 135 -56.91 -0.60 14.92
CA ARG A 135 -58.13 -0.44 15.72
C ARG A 135 -57.80 -0.16 17.17
N TYR A 136 -56.91 -0.95 17.78
CA TYR A 136 -56.43 -0.70 19.14
C TYR A 136 -55.86 0.72 19.32
N LEU A 137 -55.09 1.21 18.34
CA LEU A 137 -54.52 2.57 18.38
C LEU A 137 -55.59 3.66 18.25
N LEU A 138 -56.62 3.45 17.42
CA LEU A 138 -57.67 4.44 17.13
C LEU A 138 -58.84 4.43 18.14
N THR A 139 -59.01 3.35 18.92
CA THR A 139 -60.06 3.24 19.94
C THR A 139 -59.83 4.26 21.06
N THR A 140 -60.81 5.15 21.25
CA THR A 140 -60.83 6.15 22.33
C THR A 140 -61.57 5.69 23.58
N ASP A 141 -62.39 4.63 23.50
CA ASP A 141 -63.03 4.03 24.68
C ASP A 141 -61.98 3.29 25.54
N PRO A 142 -61.73 3.72 26.80
CA PRO A 142 -60.74 3.08 27.66
C PRO A 142 -61.02 1.60 27.95
N MET A 143 -62.30 1.19 27.99
CA MET A 143 -62.66 -0.20 28.30
C MET A 143 -62.41 -1.11 27.11
N GLU A 144 -62.90 -0.74 25.93
CA GLU A 144 -62.61 -1.46 24.68
C GLU A 144 -61.10 -1.51 24.41
N ARG A 145 -60.38 -0.39 24.59
CA ARG A 145 -58.93 -0.34 24.41
C ARG A 145 -58.20 -1.31 25.34
N LYS A 146 -58.61 -1.40 26.62
CA LYS A 146 -58.04 -2.36 27.59
C LYS A 146 -58.33 -3.82 27.20
N GLN A 147 -59.52 -4.10 26.66
CA GLN A 147 -59.90 -5.43 26.20
C GLN A 147 -59.07 -5.86 24.99
N LEU A 148 -58.97 -4.99 23.97
CA LEU A 148 -58.13 -5.21 22.79
C LEU A 148 -56.67 -5.42 23.18
N ARG A 149 -56.14 -4.61 24.12
CA ARG A 149 -54.78 -4.76 24.64
C ARG A 149 -54.55 -6.13 25.27
N SER A 150 -55.47 -6.56 26.13
CA SER A 150 -55.38 -7.85 26.83
C SER A 150 -55.47 -9.04 25.86
N GLN A 151 -56.29 -8.90 24.81
CA GLN A 151 -56.40 -9.90 23.74
C GLN A 151 -55.09 -9.99 22.95
N LEU A 152 -54.59 -8.86 22.43
CA LEU A 152 -53.33 -8.80 21.67
C LEU A 152 -52.14 -9.33 22.49
N ALA A 153 -52.01 -8.94 23.77
CA ALA A 153 -50.91 -9.42 24.60
C ALA A 153 -51.03 -10.93 24.95
N GLY A 154 -52.26 -11.47 24.96
CA GLY A 154 -52.56 -12.86 25.32
C GLY A 154 -52.53 -13.85 24.16
N ASP A 155 -52.63 -13.36 22.92
CA ASP A 155 -52.60 -14.19 21.72
C ASP A 155 -51.22 -14.83 21.50
N THR A 156 -51.21 -15.98 20.83
CA THR A 156 -49.98 -16.72 20.50
C THR A 156 -49.58 -16.49 19.06
N TYR A 157 -48.45 -15.80 18.88
CA TYR A 157 -47.93 -15.49 17.55
C TYR A 157 -46.97 -16.56 17.05
N GLN A 158 -47.05 -16.86 15.75
CA GLN A 158 -46.16 -17.82 15.07
C GLN A 158 -44.98 -17.13 14.39
N ARG A 159 -45.14 -15.85 14.03
CA ARG A 159 -44.13 -15.05 13.34
C ARG A 159 -43.50 -14.04 14.29
N THR A 160 -42.20 -13.85 14.13
CA THR A 160 -41.38 -12.94 14.93
C THR A 160 -41.84 -11.49 14.74
N GLU A 161 -42.05 -11.11 13.49
CA GLU A 161 -42.56 -9.81 13.05
C GLU A 161 -43.98 -9.51 13.57
N ASP A 162 -44.84 -10.52 13.73
CA ASP A 162 -46.19 -10.35 14.30
C ASP A 162 -46.11 -10.03 15.80
N ALA A 163 -45.32 -10.79 16.54
CA ALA A 163 -45.12 -10.57 17.98
C ALA A 163 -44.43 -9.23 18.27
N MET A 164 -43.44 -8.87 17.45
CA MET A 164 -42.75 -7.58 17.57
C MET A 164 -43.67 -6.42 17.20
N PHE A 165 -44.49 -6.56 16.16
CA PHE A 165 -45.51 -5.57 15.80
C PHE A 165 -46.43 -5.28 16.97
N VAL A 166 -47.01 -6.33 17.57
CA VAL A 166 -47.93 -6.20 18.70
C VAL A 166 -47.26 -5.55 19.91
N LEU A 167 -46.05 -6.00 20.24
CA LEU A 167 -45.27 -5.41 21.32
C LEU A 167 -44.99 -3.92 21.10
N SER A 168 -44.88 -3.47 19.84
CA SER A 168 -44.66 -2.06 19.48
C SER A 168 -45.89 -1.17 19.60
N LEU A 169 -47.09 -1.75 19.72
CA LEU A 169 -48.32 -1.00 19.94
C LEU A 169 -48.44 -0.50 21.38
N PHE A 170 -47.78 -1.18 22.32
CA PHE A 170 -47.89 -0.90 23.75
C PHE A 170 -46.91 0.19 24.18
N ASP A 171 -47.34 1.03 25.13
CA ASP A 171 -46.41 1.94 25.77
C ASP A 171 -45.50 1.11 26.70
N PRO A 172 -44.17 1.24 26.64
CA PRO A 172 -43.27 0.52 27.55
C PRO A 172 -43.56 0.75 29.04
N GLN A 173 -44.30 1.81 29.40
CA GLN A 173 -44.74 2.06 30.77
C GLN A 173 -45.98 1.27 31.21
N GLU A 174 -46.73 0.65 30.29
CA GLU A 174 -47.96 -0.09 30.57
C GLU A 174 -47.73 -1.57 31.00
N ASP A 175 -46.46 -2.05 30.94
CA ASP A 175 -45.94 -3.34 31.43
C ASP A 175 -46.63 -4.62 30.89
N GLU A 176 -46.80 -4.71 29.58
CA GLU A 176 -47.28 -5.93 28.90
C GLU A 176 -46.17 -6.93 28.53
N PHE A 177 -44.90 -6.50 28.63
CA PHE A 177 -43.76 -7.34 28.28
C PHE A 177 -43.73 -8.68 29.04
N PRO A 178 -44.03 -8.77 30.35
CA PRO A 178 -44.03 -10.05 31.06
C PRO A 178 -45.00 -11.10 30.48
N ALA A 179 -46.15 -10.66 29.95
CA ALA A 179 -47.15 -11.53 29.33
C ALA A 179 -46.65 -12.07 27.98
N MET A 180 -46.06 -11.20 27.15
CA MET A 180 -45.52 -11.59 25.85
C MET A 180 -44.13 -12.24 25.92
N ARG A 181 -43.39 -12.06 27.03
CA ARG A 181 -41.99 -12.51 27.16
C ARG A 181 -41.75 -13.97 26.74
N PRO A 182 -42.57 -14.97 27.14
CA PRO A 182 -42.31 -16.36 26.75
C PRO A 182 -42.29 -16.54 25.22
N GLN A 183 -43.23 -15.92 24.51
CA GLN A 183 -43.27 -15.97 23.04
C GLN A 183 -42.19 -15.11 22.39
N ILE A 184 -41.85 -13.94 22.96
CA ILE A 184 -40.74 -13.12 22.48
C ILE A 184 -39.40 -13.87 22.60
N ALA A 185 -39.14 -14.53 23.74
CA ALA A 185 -37.93 -15.34 23.93
C ALA A 185 -37.85 -16.52 22.95
N ARG A 186 -38.99 -17.14 22.67
CA ARG A 186 -39.11 -18.24 21.70
C ARG A 186 -38.86 -17.78 20.26
N LEU A 187 -39.49 -16.67 19.85
CA LEU A 187 -39.44 -16.12 18.49
C LEU A 187 -38.13 -15.35 18.18
N TRP A 188 -37.39 -14.92 19.21
CA TRP A 188 -36.00 -14.51 19.04
C TRP A 188 -35.01 -15.68 19.24
N GLY A 189 -35.52 -16.88 19.53
CA GLY A 189 -34.72 -18.09 19.71
C GLY A 189 -34.89 -19.04 18.53
N VAL A 190 -35.16 -20.30 18.85
CA VAL A 190 -35.23 -21.41 17.90
C VAL A 190 -36.41 -21.32 16.91
N ASP A 191 -37.48 -20.62 17.26
CA ASP A 191 -38.67 -20.46 16.39
C ASP A 191 -38.62 -19.15 15.60
N ARG A 192 -37.44 -18.52 15.48
CA ARG A 192 -37.28 -17.27 14.72
C ARG A 192 -37.64 -17.50 13.25
N THR A 193 -38.47 -16.60 12.72
CA THR A 193 -39.04 -16.69 11.36
C THR A 193 -38.39 -15.75 10.35
N ILE A 194 -37.57 -14.81 10.82
CA ILE A 194 -36.88 -13.82 9.98
C ILE A 194 -35.38 -13.79 10.33
N PRO A 195 -34.51 -13.61 9.33
CA PRO A 195 -33.10 -13.41 9.58
C PRO A 195 -32.88 -12.06 10.28
N LEU A 196 -31.82 -11.98 11.09
CA LEU A 196 -31.44 -10.71 11.68
C LEU A 196 -30.82 -9.75 10.64
N LEU A 197 -30.12 -10.30 9.64
CA LEU A 197 -29.65 -9.57 8.47
C LEU A 197 -30.86 -8.91 7.77
N GLY A 198 -30.78 -7.60 7.51
CA GLY A 198 -31.89 -6.80 6.99
C GLY A 198 -32.93 -6.34 8.04
N ASN A 199 -33.00 -7.02 9.19
CA ASN A 199 -33.97 -6.72 10.26
C ASN A 199 -33.31 -6.24 11.57
N GLY A 200 -32.09 -5.70 11.49
CA GLY A 200 -31.32 -5.24 12.67
C GLY A 200 -32.04 -4.16 13.49
N ARG A 201 -32.91 -3.36 12.87
CA ARG A 201 -33.70 -2.32 13.55
C ARG A 201 -34.72 -2.89 14.55
N MET A 202 -35.29 -4.07 14.30
CA MET A 202 -36.20 -4.71 15.26
C MET A 202 -35.48 -5.06 16.55
N LEU A 203 -34.22 -5.51 16.44
CA LEU A 203 -33.38 -5.79 17.60
C LEU A 203 -33.01 -4.49 18.32
N ASP A 204 -32.59 -3.45 17.59
CA ASP A 204 -32.28 -2.14 18.18
C ASP A 204 -33.47 -1.60 18.99
N TRP A 205 -34.66 -1.60 18.40
CA TRP A 205 -35.89 -1.16 19.05
C TRP A 205 -36.22 -1.98 20.30
N LEU A 206 -36.12 -3.32 20.23
CA LEU A 206 -36.38 -4.20 21.38
C LEU A 206 -35.46 -3.88 22.55
N LEU A 207 -34.16 -3.73 22.27
CA LEU A 207 -33.16 -3.47 23.28
C LEU A 207 -33.31 -2.05 23.86
N CYS A 208 -33.69 -1.06 23.07
CA CYS A 208 -33.88 0.30 23.55
C CYS A 208 -35.08 0.43 24.48
N ASN A 209 -36.19 -0.25 24.16
CA ASN A 209 -37.43 -0.14 24.92
C ASN A 209 -37.49 -1.10 26.12
N TYR A 210 -36.89 -2.30 26.03
CA TYR A 210 -37.08 -3.37 27.02
C TYR A 210 -35.80 -3.85 27.72
N LYS A 211 -34.67 -3.15 27.57
CA LYS A 211 -33.40 -3.53 28.22
C LYS A 211 -33.50 -3.79 29.73
N PRO A 212 -34.12 -2.92 30.56
CA PRO A 212 -34.22 -3.16 32.00
C PRO A 212 -34.96 -4.47 32.30
N VAL A 213 -36.09 -4.69 31.62
CA VAL A 213 -36.95 -5.86 31.82
C VAL A 213 -36.25 -7.15 31.37
N ILE A 214 -35.55 -7.11 30.22
CA ILE A 214 -34.77 -8.26 29.73
C ILE A 214 -33.61 -8.59 30.68
N ALA A 215 -32.94 -7.59 31.24
CA ALA A 215 -31.81 -7.79 32.15
C ALA A 215 -32.20 -8.54 33.43
N GLU A 216 -33.43 -8.34 33.92
CA GLU A 216 -33.96 -8.98 35.13
C GLU A 216 -34.39 -10.44 34.90
N CYS A 217 -34.55 -10.88 33.64
CA CYS A 217 -35.03 -12.21 33.27
C CYS A 217 -33.93 -13.29 33.41
N ARG A 218 -33.69 -13.79 34.63
CA ARG A 218 -32.59 -14.73 34.93
C ARG A 218 -32.84 -16.20 34.55
N LYS A 219 -34.08 -16.58 34.21
CA LYS A 219 -34.42 -17.96 33.87
C LYS A 219 -33.72 -18.41 32.56
N LYS A 220 -33.55 -19.73 32.40
CA LYS A 220 -32.80 -20.34 31.29
C LYS A 220 -33.49 -20.14 29.93
N ASP A 221 -34.82 -20.19 29.91
CA ASP A 221 -35.70 -19.88 28.78
C ASP A 221 -35.48 -18.47 28.18
N ASN A 222 -34.91 -17.53 28.95
CA ASN A 222 -34.60 -16.17 28.51
C ASN A 222 -33.13 -15.97 28.11
N ALA A 223 -32.35 -17.06 27.97
CA ALA A 223 -30.93 -16.98 27.69
C ALA A 223 -30.62 -16.23 26.37
N VAL A 224 -31.43 -16.45 25.32
CA VAL A 224 -31.25 -15.79 24.02
C VAL A 224 -31.45 -14.27 24.12
N LEU A 225 -32.50 -13.81 24.80
CA LEU A 225 -32.74 -12.37 24.99
C LEU A 225 -31.60 -11.71 25.79
N ARG A 226 -31.08 -12.40 26.81
CA ARG A 226 -29.90 -11.93 27.56
C ARG A 226 -28.61 -11.96 26.74
N ALA A 227 -28.48 -12.89 25.81
CA ALA A 227 -27.35 -12.94 24.89
C ALA A 227 -27.41 -11.73 23.93
N LEU A 228 -28.56 -11.52 23.29
CA LEU A 228 -28.81 -10.38 22.41
C LEU A 228 -28.57 -9.04 23.13
N LEU A 229 -29.02 -8.91 24.38
CA LEU A 229 -28.80 -7.72 25.21
C LEU A 229 -27.32 -7.41 25.46
N LYS A 230 -26.44 -8.43 25.44
CA LYS A 230 -24.99 -8.25 25.66
C LYS A 230 -24.24 -7.88 24.40
N LEU A 231 -24.79 -8.10 23.20
CA LEU A 231 -24.10 -7.84 21.93
C LEU A 231 -23.65 -6.39 21.76
N PRO A 232 -24.45 -5.35 22.11
CA PRO A 232 -24.02 -3.97 21.93
C PRO A 232 -22.80 -3.58 22.78
N GLY A 233 -22.61 -4.22 23.94
CA GLY A 233 -21.58 -3.82 24.90
C GLY A 233 -20.20 -4.47 24.71
N GLN A 234 -20.06 -5.44 23.81
CA GLN A 234 -18.80 -6.15 23.61
C GLN A 234 -18.68 -6.78 22.23
N PHE A 235 -17.44 -6.99 21.78
CA PHE A 235 -17.17 -7.83 20.62
C PHE A 235 -17.49 -9.31 20.93
N CYS A 236 -18.35 -9.93 20.13
CA CYS A 236 -18.74 -11.32 20.26
C CYS A 236 -17.66 -12.22 19.66
N LYS A 237 -16.69 -12.65 20.48
CA LYS A 237 -15.64 -13.58 20.04
C LYS A 237 -16.24 -14.96 19.75
N GLU A 238 -15.79 -15.57 18.66
CA GLU A 238 -16.15 -16.94 18.31
C GLU A 238 -15.76 -17.93 19.41
N GLY A 239 -16.61 -18.93 19.65
CA GLY A 239 -16.43 -19.90 20.74
C GLY A 239 -16.68 -19.36 22.16
N SER A 240 -16.94 -18.06 22.33
CA SER A 240 -17.36 -17.50 23.62
C SER A 240 -18.71 -18.04 24.07
N ALA A 241 -19.01 -17.95 25.37
CA ALA A 241 -20.33 -18.38 25.89
C ALA A 241 -21.49 -17.60 25.24
N LEU A 242 -21.28 -16.32 24.93
CA LEU A 242 -22.25 -15.49 24.21
C LEU A 242 -22.50 -16.04 22.80
N TYR A 243 -21.42 -16.28 22.05
CA TYR A 243 -21.48 -16.82 20.70
C TYR A 243 -22.19 -18.18 20.67
N LYS A 244 -21.79 -19.11 21.55
CA LYS A 244 -22.42 -20.44 21.66
C LYS A 244 -23.91 -20.36 21.97
N THR A 245 -24.33 -19.46 22.87
CA THR A 245 -25.76 -19.28 23.18
C THR A 245 -26.56 -18.87 21.95
N LEU A 246 -26.00 -18.01 21.09
CA LEU A 246 -26.68 -17.57 19.87
C LEU A 246 -26.70 -18.68 18.80
N ILE A 247 -25.58 -19.37 18.59
CA ILE A 247 -25.54 -20.55 17.69
C ILE A 247 -26.56 -21.62 18.12
N ASP A 248 -26.59 -21.96 19.41
CA ASP A 248 -27.54 -22.93 19.98
C ASP A 248 -29.01 -22.47 19.85
N SER A 249 -29.22 -21.17 19.64
CA SER A 249 -30.54 -20.56 19.39
C SER A 249 -30.85 -20.38 17.90
N GLY A 250 -30.05 -20.96 16.99
CA GLY A 250 -30.30 -20.94 15.55
C GLY A 250 -29.82 -19.68 14.81
N TYR A 251 -28.89 -18.91 15.38
CA TYR A 251 -28.24 -17.81 14.65
C TYR A 251 -27.06 -18.34 13.84
N SER A 252 -26.90 -17.85 12.60
CA SER A 252 -25.68 -18.11 11.83
C SER A 252 -24.51 -17.23 12.29
N THR A 253 -23.29 -17.61 11.92
CA THR A 253 -22.11 -16.76 12.16
C THR A 253 -22.29 -15.39 11.51
N LEU A 254 -22.80 -15.33 10.29
CA LEU A 254 -23.04 -14.08 9.57
C LEU A 254 -24.02 -13.18 10.32
N GLU A 255 -25.15 -13.73 10.80
CA GLU A 255 -26.13 -12.97 11.58
C GLU A 255 -25.53 -12.43 12.89
N ILE A 256 -24.70 -13.21 13.59
CA ILE A 256 -24.03 -12.75 14.82
C ILE A 256 -23.07 -11.60 14.50
N ARG A 257 -22.29 -11.70 13.42
CA ARG A 257 -21.37 -10.63 12.98
C ARG A 257 -22.13 -9.38 12.53
N TYR A 258 -23.22 -9.57 11.79
CA TYR A 258 -24.12 -8.49 11.40
C TYR A 258 -24.67 -7.79 12.63
N ALA A 259 -25.25 -8.52 13.59
CA ALA A 259 -25.76 -7.96 14.84
C ALA A 259 -24.70 -7.16 15.60
N ASN A 260 -23.48 -7.72 15.71
CA ASN A 260 -22.42 -7.10 16.49
C ASN A 260 -21.85 -5.84 15.82
N SER A 261 -21.82 -5.78 14.48
CA SER A 261 -21.41 -4.59 13.72
C SER A 261 -22.53 -3.55 13.60
N TRP A 262 -23.79 -3.98 13.47
CA TRP A 262 -24.97 -3.10 13.45
C TRP A 262 -25.07 -2.28 14.74
N MET A 263 -24.79 -2.92 15.88
CA MET A 263 -24.87 -2.31 17.21
C MET A 263 -23.67 -1.42 17.59
N ILE A 264 -22.79 -1.08 16.65
CA ILE A 264 -21.78 -0.02 16.86
C ILE A 264 -22.47 1.35 16.89
N TRP A 265 -23.49 1.56 16.04
CA TRP A 265 -24.29 2.79 15.99
C TRP A 265 -25.79 2.47 16.10
N PRO A 266 -26.25 2.00 17.26
CA PRO A 266 -27.67 1.92 17.51
C PRO A 266 -28.25 3.33 17.36
N CYS A 267 -29.37 3.46 16.65
CA CYS A 267 -30.01 4.76 16.46
C CYS A 267 -30.48 5.34 17.81
N GLN A 268 -30.55 4.51 18.86
CA GLN A 268 -31.30 4.83 20.08
C GLN A 268 -30.67 4.29 21.39
N ASN A 269 -29.53 3.56 21.36
CA ASN A 269 -28.94 2.93 22.56
C ASN A 269 -27.61 3.59 23.00
N PRO A 270 -27.55 4.25 24.18
CA PRO A 270 -26.31 4.87 24.67
C PRO A 270 -25.24 3.87 25.16
N VAL A 271 -25.46 2.56 25.02
CA VAL A 271 -24.58 1.50 25.55
C VAL A 271 -23.96 0.62 24.45
N GLY A 272 -23.93 1.13 23.21
CA GLY A 272 -23.20 0.51 22.10
C GLY A 272 -21.68 0.54 22.28
N LEU A 273 -20.96 -0.22 21.46
CA LEU A 273 -19.51 -0.15 21.37
C LEU A 273 -19.10 1.28 21.05
N ASN A 274 -18.03 1.79 21.69
CA ASN A 274 -17.47 3.08 21.28
C ASN A 274 -17.09 2.99 19.78
N PRO A 275 -17.71 3.79 18.90
CA PRO A 275 -17.40 3.84 17.47
C PRO A 275 -15.92 3.98 17.15
N ASN A 276 -15.20 4.69 18.03
CA ASN A 276 -13.78 5.00 17.91
C ASN A 276 -12.89 3.97 18.63
N GLY A 277 -13.46 2.88 19.14
CA GLY A 277 -12.76 1.85 19.91
C GLY A 277 -12.36 0.64 19.06
N ILE A 278 -11.28 -0.03 19.46
CA ILE A 278 -10.81 -1.29 18.84
C ILE A 278 -11.94 -2.33 18.70
N PRO A 279 -12.83 -2.56 19.70
CA PRO A 279 -13.90 -3.55 19.55
C PRO A 279 -14.86 -3.25 18.39
N ALA A 280 -15.12 -1.98 18.10
CA ALA A 280 -16.00 -1.56 17.02
C ALA A 280 -15.34 -1.72 15.64
N GLU A 281 -14.09 -1.26 15.50
CA GLU A 281 -13.26 -1.49 14.30
C GLU A 281 -13.16 -2.99 13.99
N LYS A 282 -12.93 -3.81 15.03
CA LYS A 282 -12.90 -5.27 14.92
C LYS A 282 -14.24 -5.86 14.52
N ALA A 283 -15.35 -5.43 15.13
CA ALA A 283 -16.68 -5.92 14.79
C ALA A 283 -17.04 -5.63 13.32
N ALA A 284 -16.72 -4.43 12.83
CA ALA A 284 -16.90 -4.05 11.43
C ALA A 284 -16.07 -4.93 10.48
N ALA A 285 -14.76 -5.05 10.72
CA ALA A 285 -13.88 -5.88 9.89
C ALA A 285 -14.33 -7.35 9.85
N GLN A 286 -14.74 -7.90 10.99
CA GLN A 286 -15.18 -9.30 11.09
C GLN A 286 -16.53 -9.57 10.42
N PHE A 287 -17.41 -8.57 10.31
CA PHE A 287 -18.60 -8.70 9.46
C PHE A 287 -18.22 -8.71 7.98
N CYS A 288 -17.37 -7.80 7.51
CA CYS A 288 -16.91 -7.78 6.12
C CYS A 288 -16.20 -9.09 5.75
N ILE A 289 -15.33 -9.63 6.62
CA ILE A 289 -14.68 -10.93 6.40
C ILE A 289 -15.72 -12.05 6.29
N ALA A 290 -16.72 -12.08 7.18
CA ALA A 290 -17.75 -13.12 7.14
C ALA A 290 -18.64 -13.01 5.90
N ALA A 291 -19.03 -11.81 5.51
CA ALA A 291 -19.88 -11.54 4.35
C ALA A 291 -19.15 -11.85 3.03
N LEU A 292 -17.94 -11.32 2.84
CA LEU A 292 -17.19 -11.48 1.58
C LEU A 292 -16.72 -12.92 1.32
N ASN A 293 -16.74 -13.79 2.34
CA ASN A 293 -16.44 -15.22 2.23
C ASN A 293 -17.70 -16.11 2.21
N GLN A 294 -18.89 -15.56 2.03
CA GLN A 294 -20.08 -16.39 1.84
C GLN A 294 -20.08 -17.00 0.44
N ASP A 295 -20.38 -18.30 0.39
CA ASP A 295 -20.63 -19.00 -0.88
C ASP A 295 -22.04 -18.68 -1.40
N GLU A 296 -23.02 -18.58 -0.50
CA GLU A 296 -24.41 -18.23 -0.83
C GLU A 296 -24.53 -16.77 -1.27
N GLU A 297 -25.52 -16.51 -2.12
CA GLU A 297 -25.84 -15.15 -2.54
C GLU A 297 -26.24 -14.30 -1.33
N LEU A 298 -25.49 -13.23 -1.11
CA LEU A 298 -25.81 -12.25 -0.10
C LEU A 298 -27.02 -11.41 -0.53
N PRO A 299 -27.93 -11.10 0.39
CA PRO A 299 -29.02 -10.18 0.11
C PRO A 299 -28.49 -8.74 0.04
N ASP A 300 -29.19 -7.86 -0.68
CA ASP A 300 -28.77 -6.48 -0.95
C ASP A 300 -28.45 -5.69 0.33
N GLU A 301 -29.14 -5.97 1.42
CA GLU A 301 -28.95 -5.32 2.72
C GLU A 301 -27.58 -5.60 3.32
N ALA A 302 -26.97 -6.76 3.01
CA ALA A 302 -25.60 -7.06 3.41
C ALA A 302 -24.60 -6.15 2.71
N PHE A 303 -24.80 -5.92 1.40
CA PHE A 303 -23.99 -5.00 0.61
C PHE A 303 -24.17 -3.57 1.09
N THR A 304 -25.40 -3.09 1.28
CA THR A 304 -25.67 -1.75 1.83
C THR A 304 -25.02 -1.55 3.20
N HIS A 305 -25.07 -2.55 4.09
CA HIS A 305 -24.41 -2.45 5.39
C HIS A 305 -22.87 -2.43 5.27
N MET A 306 -22.29 -3.22 4.35
CA MET A 306 -20.86 -3.14 4.06
C MET A 306 -20.46 -1.76 3.54
N GLU A 307 -21.19 -1.19 2.58
CA GLU A 307 -20.93 0.17 2.05
C GLU A 307 -20.89 1.22 3.17
N ARG A 308 -21.84 1.14 4.11
CA ARG A 308 -21.86 1.99 5.30
C ARG A 308 -20.59 1.82 6.14
N LEU A 309 -20.18 0.58 6.41
CA LEU A 309 -18.97 0.30 7.17
C LEU A 309 -17.71 0.79 6.44
N TYR A 310 -17.61 0.62 5.12
CA TYR A 310 -16.51 1.12 4.29
C TYR A 310 -16.42 2.64 4.30
N SER A 311 -17.56 3.33 4.18
CA SER A 311 -17.62 4.80 4.26
C SER A 311 -17.12 5.31 5.61
N MET A 312 -17.56 4.64 6.68
CA MET A 312 -17.31 5.06 8.06
C MET A 312 -15.89 4.73 8.53
N TYR A 313 -15.42 3.52 8.23
CA TYR A 313 -14.10 3.02 8.58
C TYR A 313 -13.14 3.04 7.39
N ARG A 314 -13.31 4.01 6.49
CA ARG A 314 -12.29 4.35 5.49
C ARG A 314 -10.95 4.62 6.17
N LYS A 315 -11.00 5.23 7.36
CA LYS A 315 -9.86 5.34 8.28
C LYS A 315 -10.28 4.90 9.69
N PHE A 316 -9.54 3.96 10.26
CA PHE A 316 -9.66 3.57 11.65
C PHE A 316 -9.10 4.68 12.57
N HIS A 317 -9.71 4.82 13.75
CA HIS A 317 -9.27 5.80 14.74
C HIS A 317 -8.10 5.25 15.58
N ILE A 318 -8.17 3.99 16.02
CA ILE A 318 -7.11 3.38 16.85
C ILE A 318 -6.18 2.48 16.02
N ARG A 319 -6.62 2.05 14.82
CA ARG A 319 -5.91 1.14 13.90
C ARG A 319 -5.89 -0.29 14.42
N TYR A 320 -7.05 -0.95 14.40
CA TYR A 320 -7.18 -2.38 14.63
C TYR A 320 -6.11 -3.17 13.85
N GLU A 321 -5.29 -3.94 14.59
CA GLU A 321 -4.14 -4.71 14.07
C GLU A 321 -3.11 -3.89 13.26
N GLY A 322 -3.03 -2.58 13.52
CA GLY A 322 -2.10 -1.67 12.85
C GLY A 322 -2.59 -1.18 11.48
N HIS A 323 -3.76 -1.62 11.01
CA HIS A 323 -4.31 -1.25 9.73
C HIS A 323 -4.93 0.15 9.73
N GLU A 324 -4.78 0.87 8.61
CA GLU A 324 -5.27 2.26 8.52
C GLU A 324 -6.78 2.36 8.34
N GLY A 325 -7.45 1.30 7.90
CA GLY A 325 -8.90 1.27 7.67
C GLY A 325 -9.38 -0.16 7.42
N ILE A 326 -10.67 -0.30 7.12
CA ILE A 326 -11.31 -1.62 7.02
C ILE A 326 -10.74 -2.46 5.87
N TRP A 327 -10.50 -1.88 4.68
CA TRP A 327 -10.01 -2.67 3.55
C TRP A 327 -8.64 -3.30 3.80
N PRO A 328 -7.60 -2.57 4.24
CA PRO A 328 -6.32 -3.18 4.61
C PRO A 328 -6.40 -4.26 5.70
N ALA A 329 -7.40 -4.21 6.59
CA ALA A 329 -7.60 -5.21 7.64
C ALA A 329 -8.32 -6.47 7.15
N VAL A 330 -9.06 -6.37 6.05
CA VAL A 330 -9.91 -7.43 5.51
C VAL A 330 -9.28 -8.14 4.31
N SER A 331 -8.54 -7.42 3.47
CA SER A 331 -8.11 -7.88 2.14
C SER A 331 -7.29 -9.17 2.13
N THR A 332 -6.51 -9.46 3.18
CA THR A 332 -5.71 -10.69 3.27
C THR A 332 -6.48 -11.90 3.82
N GLN A 333 -7.71 -11.70 4.29
CA GLN A 333 -8.56 -12.71 4.93
C GLN A 333 -9.80 -13.07 4.11
N VAL A 334 -9.92 -12.52 2.90
CA VAL A 334 -11.05 -12.76 2.01
C VAL A 334 -10.63 -13.54 0.77
N ASN A 335 -11.50 -14.46 0.37
CA ASN A 335 -11.43 -15.27 -0.84
C ASN A 335 -12.85 -15.39 -1.41
N PRO A 336 -13.36 -14.32 -2.05
CA PRO A 336 -14.73 -14.30 -2.54
C PRO A 336 -14.95 -15.37 -3.60
N THR A 337 -15.92 -16.26 -3.34
CA THR A 337 -16.33 -17.36 -4.23
C THR A 337 -17.63 -17.06 -4.96
N ASN A 338 -18.38 -16.05 -4.51
CA ASN A 338 -19.66 -15.67 -5.10
C ASN A 338 -19.49 -14.57 -6.18
N PRO A 339 -19.98 -14.79 -7.42
CA PRO A 339 -19.86 -13.82 -8.52
C PRO A 339 -20.51 -12.47 -8.26
N LYS A 340 -21.68 -12.41 -7.59
CA LYS A 340 -22.35 -11.15 -7.25
C LYS A 340 -21.57 -10.34 -6.22
N THR A 341 -20.92 -11.02 -5.28
CA THR A 341 -20.01 -10.37 -4.33
C THR A 341 -18.82 -9.75 -5.05
N VAL A 342 -18.18 -10.46 -5.98
CA VAL A 342 -17.08 -9.93 -6.79
C VAL A 342 -17.55 -8.74 -7.64
N LEU A 343 -18.72 -8.85 -8.27
CA LEU A 343 -19.31 -7.77 -9.05
C LEU A 343 -19.50 -6.49 -8.20
N TRP A 344 -20.08 -6.63 -7.00
CA TRP A 344 -20.22 -5.52 -6.06
C TRP A 344 -18.87 -4.93 -5.64
N MET A 345 -17.87 -5.78 -5.35
CA MET A 345 -16.53 -5.33 -4.96
C MET A 345 -15.85 -4.48 -6.03
N ILE A 346 -16.03 -4.83 -7.30
CA ILE A 346 -15.46 -4.10 -8.45
C ILE A 346 -16.27 -2.82 -8.71
N GLN A 347 -17.58 -2.93 -8.95
CA GLN A 347 -18.40 -1.82 -9.46
C GLN A 347 -18.80 -0.79 -8.41
N LYS A 348 -19.10 -1.23 -7.18
CA LYS A 348 -19.67 -0.37 -6.15
C LYS A 348 -18.62 0.06 -5.14
N ALA A 349 -17.81 -0.88 -4.69
CA ALA A 349 -16.81 -0.62 -3.65
C ALA A 349 -15.44 -0.19 -4.20
N ASN A 350 -15.16 -0.40 -5.50
CA ASN A 350 -13.89 -0.12 -6.17
C ASN A 350 -12.67 -0.66 -5.39
N LEU A 351 -12.75 -1.93 -4.98
CA LEU A 351 -11.74 -2.58 -4.15
C LEU A 351 -10.67 -3.22 -5.03
N GLN A 352 -9.44 -2.76 -4.86
CA GLN A 352 -8.25 -3.37 -5.47
C GLN A 352 -7.97 -4.71 -4.79
N PHE A 353 -8.19 -5.80 -5.51
CA PHE A 353 -8.06 -7.17 -5.04
C PHE A 353 -7.60 -8.10 -6.17
N SER A 354 -6.86 -9.15 -5.83
CA SER A 354 -6.41 -10.15 -6.81
C SER A 354 -7.47 -11.24 -6.94
N TYR A 355 -8.51 -10.98 -7.72
CA TYR A 355 -9.65 -11.89 -7.89
C TYR A 355 -9.24 -13.15 -8.63
N ARG A 356 -9.67 -14.32 -8.13
CA ARG A 356 -9.36 -15.63 -8.73
C ARG A 356 -10.62 -16.41 -8.97
N PHE A 357 -10.83 -16.84 -10.21
CA PHE A 357 -11.95 -17.71 -10.57
C PHE A 357 -11.64 -18.49 -11.85
N ASP A 358 -12.42 -19.53 -12.09
CA ASP A 358 -12.36 -20.30 -13.33
C ASP A 358 -13.24 -19.62 -14.39
N VAL A 359 -12.62 -19.09 -15.45
CA VAL A 359 -13.32 -18.43 -16.57
C VAL A 359 -14.21 -19.39 -17.37
N PHE A 360 -14.06 -20.70 -17.18
CA PHE A 360 -14.89 -21.73 -17.82
C PHE A 360 -16.07 -22.18 -16.97
N ASP A 361 -16.16 -21.72 -15.71
CA ASP A 361 -17.30 -22.02 -14.86
C ASP A 361 -18.42 -20.99 -15.11
N PRO A 362 -19.59 -21.41 -15.63
CA PRO A 362 -20.65 -20.50 -16.08
C PRO A 362 -21.20 -19.58 -15.00
N GLN A 363 -20.99 -19.87 -13.70
CA GLN A 363 -21.42 -18.95 -12.65
C GLN A 363 -20.74 -17.58 -12.76
N TRP A 364 -19.55 -17.51 -13.34
CA TRP A 364 -18.77 -16.28 -13.49
C TRP A 364 -19.11 -15.48 -14.75
N ASP A 365 -19.97 -16.00 -15.63
CA ASP A 365 -20.34 -15.35 -16.89
C ASP A 365 -21.04 -14.01 -16.64
N ILE A 366 -21.73 -13.89 -15.50
CA ILE A 366 -22.32 -12.64 -15.01
C ILE A 366 -21.32 -11.48 -14.92
N LEU A 367 -20.03 -11.77 -14.71
CA LEU A 367 -18.99 -10.74 -14.70
C LEU A 367 -18.76 -10.15 -16.09
N ALA A 368 -18.79 -10.98 -17.13
CA ALA A 368 -18.70 -10.49 -18.51
C ALA A 368 -19.97 -9.72 -18.93
N GLU A 369 -21.13 -10.18 -18.46
CA GLU A 369 -22.43 -9.56 -18.77
C GLU A 369 -22.63 -8.19 -18.12
N GLN A 370 -22.14 -8.01 -16.88
CA GLN A 370 -22.48 -6.84 -16.07
C GLN A 370 -21.34 -5.84 -15.89
N LEU A 371 -20.07 -6.25 -16.02
CA LEU A 371 -18.93 -5.32 -15.93
C LEU A 371 -18.77 -4.51 -17.22
N GLU A 372 -18.20 -3.32 -17.07
CA GLU A 372 -17.75 -2.54 -18.23
C GLU A 372 -16.67 -3.34 -19.00
N PRO A 373 -16.61 -3.25 -20.35
CA PRO A 373 -15.70 -4.06 -21.16
C PRO A 373 -14.24 -3.99 -20.70
N LEU A 374 -13.78 -2.81 -20.26
CA LEU A 374 -12.43 -2.59 -19.76
C LEU A 374 -12.16 -3.31 -18.43
N ASP A 375 -13.13 -3.28 -17.50
CA ASP A 375 -13.01 -3.91 -16.18
C ASP A 375 -12.97 -5.43 -16.32
N TYR A 376 -13.88 -6.00 -17.12
CA TYR A 376 -13.88 -7.44 -17.39
C TYR A 376 -12.60 -7.88 -18.11
N ARG A 377 -12.12 -7.11 -19.07
CA ARG A 377 -10.87 -7.40 -19.78
C ARG A 377 -9.69 -7.51 -18.81
N ASN A 378 -9.50 -6.51 -17.94
CA ASN A 378 -8.40 -6.54 -16.97
C ASN A 378 -8.50 -7.75 -16.04
N LEU A 379 -9.72 -8.04 -15.58
CA LEU A 379 -10.00 -9.19 -14.73
C LEU A 379 -9.69 -10.53 -15.43
N PHE A 380 -10.01 -10.64 -16.71
CA PHE A 380 -9.73 -11.81 -17.53
C PHE A 380 -8.23 -11.99 -17.77
N ILE A 381 -7.52 -10.91 -18.11
CA ILE A 381 -6.06 -10.90 -18.29
C ILE A 381 -5.37 -11.39 -17.01
N GLU A 382 -5.82 -10.97 -15.83
CA GLU A 382 -5.28 -11.49 -14.56
C GLU A 382 -5.42 -13.02 -14.42
N GLN A 383 -6.49 -13.62 -14.96
CA GLN A 383 -6.65 -15.08 -14.93
C GLN A 383 -5.65 -15.75 -15.89
N VAL A 384 -5.46 -15.20 -17.09
CA VAL A 384 -4.50 -15.69 -18.09
C VAL A 384 -3.06 -15.56 -17.57
N ASP A 385 -2.72 -14.44 -16.92
CA ASP A 385 -1.39 -14.17 -16.37
C ASP A 385 -0.98 -15.12 -15.24
N ARG A 386 -1.93 -15.87 -14.67
CA ARG A 386 -1.67 -16.87 -13.62
C ARG A 386 -1.42 -18.27 -14.17
N LEU A 387 -1.59 -18.48 -15.47
CA LEU A 387 -1.28 -19.77 -16.09
C LEU A 387 0.22 -20.08 -15.96
N GLU A 388 0.53 -21.31 -15.54
CA GLU A 388 1.91 -21.78 -15.40
C GLU A 388 2.32 -22.53 -16.68
N ALA A 389 3.15 -21.87 -17.52
CA ALA A 389 3.66 -22.42 -18.78
C ALA A 389 2.58 -23.03 -19.70
N PRO A 390 1.52 -22.27 -20.04
CA PRO A 390 0.42 -22.77 -20.85
C PRO A 390 0.87 -23.12 -22.27
N ASP A 391 0.28 -24.17 -22.84
CA ASP A 391 0.51 -24.51 -24.24
C ASP A 391 -0.36 -23.67 -25.19
N LYS A 392 -0.05 -23.74 -26.49
CA LYS A 392 -0.81 -23.02 -27.52
C LYS A 392 -2.29 -23.38 -27.57
N LYS A 393 -2.67 -24.60 -27.15
CA LYS A 393 -4.06 -25.05 -27.17
C LYS A 393 -4.82 -24.45 -25.99
N GLU A 394 -4.20 -24.39 -24.82
CA GLU A 394 -4.76 -23.76 -23.62
C GLU A 394 -5.00 -22.26 -23.84
N ILE A 395 -4.01 -21.53 -24.35
CA ILE A 395 -4.17 -20.10 -24.65
C ILE A 395 -5.30 -19.84 -25.65
N ARG A 396 -5.39 -20.64 -26.72
CA ARG A 396 -6.50 -20.53 -27.68
C ARG A 396 -7.86 -20.76 -27.02
N ARG A 397 -7.96 -21.74 -26.13
CA ARG A 397 -9.19 -22.01 -25.39
C ARG A 397 -9.62 -20.82 -24.54
N TYR A 398 -8.68 -20.11 -23.90
CA TYR A 398 -8.99 -18.87 -23.16
C TYR A 398 -9.43 -17.74 -24.10
N MET A 399 -8.78 -17.56 -25.24
CA MET A 399 -9.17 -16.54 -26.23
C MET A 399 -10.57 -16.79 -26.79
N GLU A 400 -10.86 -18.04 -27.16
CA GLU A 400 -12.19 -18.47 -27.62
C GLU A 400 -13.24 -18.20 -26.54
N ARG A 401 -12.92 -18.45 -25.26
CA ARG A 401 -13.82 -18.16 -24.13
C ARG A 401 -14.06 -16.66 -23.95
N TYR A 402 -13.02 -15.83 -24.09
CA TYR A 402 -13.19 -14.38 -24.03
C TYR A 402 -14.12 -13.88 -25.15
N GLN A 403 -13.92 -14.37 -26.37
CA GLN A 403 -14.74 -14.02 -27.53
C GLN A 403 -16.18 -14.50 -27.38
N GLU A 404 -16.39 -15.70 -26.84
CA GLU A 404 -17.71 -16.25 -26.54
C GLU A 404 -18.48 -15.34 -25.56
N LEU A 405 -17.81 -14.87 -24.50
CA LEU A 405 -18.44 -14.08 -23.44
C LEU A 405 -18.66 -12.62 -23.80
N THR A 406 -17.76 -12.02 -24.58
CA THR A 406 -17.76 -10.57 -24.85
C THR A 406 -18.17 -10.21 -26.27
N GLY A 407 -18.13 -11.17 -27.20
CA GLY A 407 -18.24 -10.93 -28.64
C GLY A 407 -17.05 -10.20 -29.26
N LEU A 408 -16.00 -9.89 -28.48
CA LEU A 408 -14.81 -9.18 -28.93
C LEU A 408 -13.64 -10.14 -29.15
N ASP A 409 -12.83 -9.85 -30.16
CA ASP A 409 -11.58 -10.57 -30.35
C ASP A 409 -10.59 -10.21 -29.23
N TYR A 410 -10.02 -11.23 -28.58
CA TYR A 410 -9.10 -11.02 -27.46
C TYR A 410 -7.83 -10.26 -27.88
N MET A 411 -7.32 -10.49 -29.09
CA MET A 411 -6.11 -9.84 -29.59
C MET A 411 -6.38 -8.37 -29.89
N GLU A 412 -7.54 -8.05 -30.44
CA GLU A 412 -7.98 -6.65 -30.61
C GLU A 412 -8.16 -5.98 -29.25
N ALA A 413 -8.83 -6.63 -28.30
CA ALA A 413 -9.08 -6.08 -26.97
C ALA A 413 -7.78 -5.85 -26.17
N PHE A 414 -6.81 -6.75 -26.29
CA PHE A 414 -5.47 -6.66 -25.68
C PHE A 414 -4.69 -5.44 -26.17
N GLN A 415 -4.85 -5.04 -27.45
CA GLN A 415 -4.11 -3.92 -28.05
C GLN A 415 -4.73 -2.54 -27.77
N GLN A 416 -5.91 -2.46 -27.16
CA GLN A 416 -6.55 -1.19 -26.81
C GLN A 416 -6.11 -0.70 -25.42
N GLU A 417 -5.61 0.53 -25.31
CA GLU A 417 -5.38 1.35 -24.10
C GLU A 417 -4.92 0.69 -22.76
N ASN A 418 -3.89 1.35 -22.20
CA ASN A 418 -3.27 1.26 -20.88
C ASN A 418 -2.17 0.20 -20.70
N GLY A 419 -0.95 0.73 -20.47
CA GLY A 419 0.26 -0.02 -20.13
C GLY A 419 0.07 -0.86 -18.86
N TRP A 420 1.04 -1.76 -18.63
CA TRP A 420 1.18 -2.68 -17.48
C TRP A 420 0.93 -4.19 -17.71
N TYR A 421 0.92 -4.73 -18.93
CA TYR A 421 0.75 -6.19 -19.13
C TYR A 421 1.81 -6.89 -19.98
N ASN A 422 3.09 -6.61 -19.69
CA ASN A 422 4.24 -7.24 -20.36
C ASN A 422 4.25 -8.78 -20.20
N LYS A 423 3.69 -9.27 -19.08
CA LYS A 423 3.62 -10.69 -18.79
C LYS A 423 2.68 -11.43 -19.75
N ASN A 424 1.52 -10.84 -20.05
CA ASN A 424 0.56 -11.42 -20.98
C ASN A 424 1.17 -11.51 -22.39
N PHE A 425 1.76 -10.41 -22.87
CA PHE A 425 2.45 -10.40 -24.17
C PHE A 425 3.52 -11.50 -24.27
N ALA A 426 4.38 -11.60 -23.25
CA ALA A 426 5.42 -12.63 -23.21
C ALA A 426 4.83 -14.04 -23.28
N LEU A 427 3.76 -14.31 -22.55
CA LEU A 427 3.05 -15.59 -22.56
C LEU A 427 2.44 -15.89 -23.94
N LEU A 428 1.89 -14.91 -24.64
CA LEU A 428 1.34 -15.06 -25.99
C LEU A 428 2.43 -15.35 -27.04
N VAL A 429 3.60 -14.73 -26.91
CA VAL A 429 4.77 -14.99 -27.76
C VAL A 429 5.34 -16.37 -27.47
N ASP A 430 5.49 -16.72 -26.19
CA ASP A 430 6.07 -17.99 -25.77
C ASP A 430 5.20 -19.19 -26.20
N ALA A 431 3.88 -19.04 -26.17
CA ALA A 431 2.91 -20.03 -26.66
C ALA A 431 2.74 -20.06 -28.20
N ASP A 432 3.55 -19.32 -28.96
CA ASP A 432 3.46 -19.19 -30.43
C ASP A 432 2.10 -18.72 -30.94
N THR A 433 1.40 -17.91 -30.15
CA THR A 433 0.15 -17.25 -30.57
C THR A 433 0.43 -15.93 -31.28
N ILE A 434 1.45 -15.19 -30.82
CA ILE A 434 2.01 -14.03 -31.51
C ILE A 434 3.30 -14.45 -32.20
N ASP A 435 3.38 -14.25 -33.52
CA ASP A 435 4.66 -14.23 -34.22
C ASP A 435 5.32 -12.86 -34.00
N LEU A 436 6.41 -12.85 -33.25
CA LEU A 436 7.04 -11.61 -32.78
C LEU A 436 7.53 -10.73 -33.93
N TRP A 437 8.03 -11.32 -35.01
CA TRP A 437 8.54 -10.55 -36.15
C TRP A 437 7.43 -9.94 -36.99
N SER A 438 6.41 -10.73 -37.33
CA SER A 438 5.23 -10.24 -38.04
C SER A 438 4.50 -9.17 -37.24
N PHE A 439 4.39 -9.35 -35.91
CA PHE A 439 3.81 -8.36 -35.01
C PHE A 439 4.62 -7.06 -35.00
N PHE A 440 5.95 -7.12 -34.89
CA PHE A 440 6.79 -5.93 -34.99
C PHE A 440 6.61 -5.19 -36.33
N GLN A 441 6.65 -5.93 -37.45
CA GLN A 441 6.53 -5.35 -38.79
C GLN A 441 5.17 -4.69 -39.05
N SER A 442 4.07 -5.22 -38.49
CA SER A 442 2.75 -4.62 -38.67
C SER A 442 2.56 -3.31 -37.93
N HIS A 443 3.43 -2.96 -36.98
CA HIS A 443 3.31 -1.77 -36.12
C HIS A 443 4.42 -0.72 -36.36
N LEU A 444 5.24 -0.88 -37.40
CA LEU A 444 6.37 0.01 -37.74
C LEU A 444 5.97 1.32 -38.45
N ASN A 445 4.68 1.70 -38.45
CA ASN A 445 4.18 2.78 -39.30
C ASN A 445 4.50 4.17 -38.72
N TYR A 446 5.13 5.05 -39.49
CA TYR A 446 5.65 6.36 -39.01
C TYR A 446 4.59 7.44 -38.72
N GLU A 447 3.31 7.20 -39.03
CA GLU A 447 2.16 8.08 -38.72
C GLU A 447 1.20 7.45 -37.68
N SER A 448 1.73 6.60 -36.82
CA SER A 448 0.98 5.72 -35.93
C SER A 448 0.16 6.40 -34.83
N GLU A 449 -1.09 5.94 -34.61
CA GLU A 449 -1.92 6.26 -33.45
C GLU A 449 -1.25 5.82 -32.12
N PRO A 450 -1.62 6.37 -30.94
CA PRO A 450 -1.01 6.01 -29.65
C PRO A 450 -0.97 4.50 -29.32
N LYS A 451 -1.87 3.69 -29.87
CA LYS A 451 -1.94 2.23 -29.66
C LYS A 451 -0.80 1.47 -30.35
N GLU A 452 -0.41 1.90 -31.54
CA GLU A 452 0.69 1.30 -32.30
C GLU A 452 2.04 1.52 -31.60
N LYS A 453 2.21 2.67 -30.93
CA LYS A 453 3.38 2.95 -30.06
C LYS A 453 3.48 1.99 -28.87
N GLN A 454 2.34 1.67 -28.25
CA GLN A 454 2.28 0.74 -27.12
C GLN A 454 2.66 -0.70 -27.54
N ALA A 455 2.30 -1.12 -28.76
CA ALA A 455 2.67 -2.43 -29.29
C ALA A 455 4.18 -2.60 -29.43
N LEU A 456 4.88 -1.56 -29.91
CA LEU A 456 6.35 -1.56 -30.01
C LEU A 456 7.04 -1.61 -28.65
N CYS A 457 6.48 -0.95 -27.62
CA CYS A 457 6.96 -1.07 -26.24
C CYS A 457 6.95 -2.54 -25.76
N TYR A 458 5.88 -3.30 -26.03
CA TYR A 458 5.82 -4.71 -25.63
C TYR A 458 6.90 -5.56 -26.31
N VAL A 459 7.16 -5.31 -27.59
CA VAL A 459 8.25 -5.98 -28.33
C VAL A 459 9.59 -5.63 -27.68
N GLN A 460 9.84 -4.34 -27.45
CA GLN A 460 11.09 -3.87 -26.83
C GLN A 460 11.33 -4.51 -25.46
N GLU A 461 10.32 -4.52 -24.59
CA GLU A 461 10.44 -5.07 -23.24
C GLU A 461 10.58 -6.59 -23.22
N TYR A 462 9.93 -7.32 -24.14
CA TYR A 462 10.11 -8.76 -24.28
C TYR A 462 11.53 -9.11 -24.75
N THR A 463 12.06 -8.36 -25.72
CA THR A 463 13.37 -8.63 -26.32
C THR A 463 14.53 -8.06 -25.52
N ALA A 464 14.25 -7.18 -24.55
CA ALA A 464 15.21 -6.52 -23.70
C ALA A 464 16.18 -7.50 -23.04
N GLY A 465 17.47 -7.27 -23.27
CA GLY A 465 18.54 -8.05 -22.67
C GLY A 465 18.67 -9.48 -23.22
N SER A 466 17.95 -9.84 -24.29
CA SER A 466 17.99 -11.18 -24.92
C SER A 466 17.92 -12.32 -23.90
N ARG A 467 16.89 -12.31 -23.04
CA ARG A 467 16.77 -13.27 -21.93
C ARG A 467 16.31 -14.66 -22.34
N THR A 468 15.71 -14.80 -23.52
CA THR A 468 15.22 -16.06 -24.09
C THR A 468 15.80 -16.27 -25.48
N ARG A 469 15.73 -17.51 -25.97
CA ARG A 469 16.14 -17.83 -27.35
C ARG A 469 15.36 -17.03 -28.39
N LYS A 470 14.02 -16.92 -28.21
CA LYS A 470 13.14 -16.11 -29.07
C LYS A 470 13.52 -14.64 -29.08
N ALA A 471 13.83 -14.04 -27.93
CA ALA A 471 14.29 -12.66 -27.82
C ALA A 471 15.62 -12.44 -28.56
N PHE A 472 16.57 -13.36 -28.41
CA PHE A 472 17.85 -13.30 -29.13
C PHE A 472 17.65 -13.44 -30.65
N ASP A 473 16.90 -14.43 -31.10
CA ASP A 473 16.66 -14.68 -32.53
C ASP A 473 15.93 -13.49 -33.18
N PHE A 474 15.02 -12.83 -32.45
CA PHE A 474 14.41 -11.58 -32.89
C PHE A 474 15.43 -10.45 -33.02
N ASN A 475 16.22 -10.18 -31.97
CA ASN A 475 17.21 -9.11 -31.97
C ASN A 475 18.27 -9.33 -33.08
N LYS A 476 18.64 -10.59 -33.32
CA LYS A 476 19.49 -10.97 -34.43
C LYS A 476 18.90 -10.56 -35.76
N LYS A 477 17.65 -10.96 -36.02
CA LYS A 477 16.95 -10.60 -37.26
C LYS A 477 16.76 -9.08 -37.39
N LEU A 478 16.48 -8.40 -36.28
CA LEU A 478 16.33 -6.95 -36.22
C LEU A 478 17.62 -6.26 -36.67
N LEU A 479 18.76 -6.61 -36.07
CA LEU A 479 20.06 -5.97 -36.33
C LEU A 479 20.75 -6.47 -37.61
N GLU A 480 20.25 -7.55 -38.22
CA GLU A 480 20.58 -7.94 -39.60
C GLU A 480 19.75 -7.16 -40.63
N THR A 481 18.61 -6.60 -40.24
CA THR A 481 17.68 -5.86 -41.12
C THR A 481 17.85 -4.35 -41.04
N TYR A 482 18.09 -3.83 -39.83
CA TYR A 482 18.20 -2.40 -39.51
C TYR A 482 19.57 -2.11 -38.89
N ASP A 483 20.06 -0.89 -39.07
CA ASP A 483 21.29 -0.44 -38.43
C ASP A 483 21.04 -0.25 -36.92
N VAL A 484 22.07 -0.55 -36.10
CA VAL A 484 21.96 -0.43 -34.64
C VAL A 484 21.70 1.02 -34.19
N THR A 485 22.04 2.01 -35.03
CA THR A 485 21.75 3.43 -34.80
C THR A 485 20.28 3.78 -34.98
N GLU A 486 19.52 2.96 -35.72
CA GLU A 486 18.08 3.13 -35.92
C GLU A 486 17.25 2.58 -34.73
N TYR A 487 17.86 1.82 -33.82
CA TYR A 487 17.15 1.21 -32.67
C TYR A 487 16.33 2.20 -31.83
N PRO A 488 16.84 3.39 -31.44
CA PRO A 488 16.06 4.38 -30.70
C PRO A 488 14.82 4.85 -31.49
N ASP A 489 14.96 5.03 -32.81
CA ASP A 489 13.88 5.50 -33.67
C ASP A 489 12.82 4.40 -33.89
N LEU A 490 13.25 3.15 -34.08
CA LEU A 490 12.35 2.00 -34.26
C LEU A 490 11.43 1.74 -33.06
N PHE A 491 11.86 2.11 -31.86
CA PHE A 491 11.10 1.92 -30.61
C PHE A 491 10.68 3.23 -29.94
N GLU A 492 10.91 4.39 -30.58
CA GLU A 492 10.75 5.73 -29.99
C GLU A 492 11.38 5.85 -28.58
N SER A 493 12.51 5.19 -28.37
CA SER A 493 13.18 5.06 -27.09
C SER A 493 14.24 6.13 -26.91
N HIS A 494 14.41 6.63 -25.69
CA HIS A 494 15.51 7.55 -25.36
C HIS A 494 16.86 6.81 -25.16
N SER A 495 16.90 5.51 -25.40
CA SER A 495 18.04 4.64 -25.09
C SER A 495 18.40 3.72 -26.25
N GLY A 496 19.71 3.50 -26.44
CA GLY A 496 20.22 2.51 -27.38
C GLY A 496 20.14 1.08 -26.85
N PHE A 497 20.24 0.11 -27.77
CA PHE A 497 20.23 -1.33 -27.51
C PHE A 497 21.18 -1.77 -26.38
N HIS A 498 22.36 -1.14 -26.25
CA HIS A 498 23.34 -1.46 -25.21
C HIS A 498 22.81 -1.29 -23.78
N ARG A 499 21.83 -0.40 -23.54
CA ARG A 499 21.35 -0.08 -22.19
C ARG A 499 20.70 -1.26 -21.48
N ASP A 500 20.07 -2.17 -22.22
CA ASP A 500 19.42 -3.36 -21.65
C ASP A 500 20.42 -4.34 -20.98
N TYR A 501 21.72 -4.14 -21.24
CA TYR A 501 22.81 -4.97 -20.75
C TYR A 501 23.69 -4.26 -19.72
N MET A 502 23.37 -3.01 -19.36
CA MET A 502 24.14 -2.21 -18.40
C MET A 502 23.39 -2.06 -17.07
N LYS A 503 23.90 -2.67 -15.99
CA LYS A 503 23.37 -2.48 -14.63
C LYS A 503 24.03 -1.28 -13.97
N SER A 504 23.25 -0.29 -13.55
CA SER A 504 23.76 0.78 -12.69
C SER A 504 24.04 0.22 -11.29
N ILE A 505 25.28 0.34 -10.83
CA ILE A 505 25.65 0.07 -9.44
C ILE A 505 25.99 1.42 -8.83
N ARG A 506 25.10 1.97 -7.99
CA ARG A 506 25.39 3.20 -7.26
C ARG A 506 26.42 2.92 -6.17
N TYR A 507 27.67 3.33 -6.40
CA TYR A 507 28.64 3.55 -5.32
C TYR A 507 28.82 5.05 -5.10
N TYR A 508 29.05 5.45 -3.85
CA TYR A 508 29.09 6.84 -3.38
C TYR A 508 30.06 7.77 -4.16
N TYR A 509 30.95 7.27 -5.02
CA TYR A 509 31.91 8.08 -5.77
C TYR A 509 32.27 7.58 -7.20
N SER A 510 31.55 6.63 -7.81
CA SER A 510 31.77 6.26 -9.23
C SER A 510 30.62 5.46 -9.84
N ASP A 511 30.10 5.90 -10.99
CA ASP A 511 29.14 5.17 -11.83
C ASP A 511 29.88 4.14 -12.71
N LEU A 512 30.40 3.06 -12.13
CA LEU A 512 30.86 1.91 -12.91
C LEU A 512 29.67 1.01 -13.21
N GLY A 513 29.16 1.07 -14.44
CA GLY A 513 28.11 0.17 -14.92
C GLY A 513 28.64 -1.26 -15.04
N LYS A 514 27.89 -2.24 -14.54
CA LYS A 514 28.22 -3.66 -14.73
C LYS A 514 27.58 -4.18 -16.01
N LEU A 515 28.41 -4.66 -16.93
CA LEU A 515 27.97 -5.30 -18.16
C LEU A 515 27.41 -6.71 -17.88
N ASP A 516 26.19 -7.00 -18.36
CA ASP A 516 25.44 -8.26 -18.16
C ASP A 516 24.79 -8.77 -19.46
N PHE A 517 25.59 -9.41 -20.30
CA PHE A 517 25.15 -10.00 -21.58
C PHE A 517 25.36 -11.52 -21.69
N LYS A 518 25.95 -12.17 -20.68
CA LYS A 518 26.16 -13.63 -20.70
C LYS A 518 24.80 -14.35 -20.65
N ARG A 519 24.55 -15.27 -21.59
CA ARG A 519 23.35 -16.10 -21.64
C ARG A 519 23.74 -17.55 -21.91
N ASP A 520 23.37 -18.46 -21.01
CA ASP A 520 23.86 -19.86 -21.06
C ASP A 520 23.31 -20.66 -22.26
N PHE A 521 22.20 -20.23 -22.87
CA PHE A 521 21.62 -20.85 -24.06
C PHE A 521 22.26 -20.38 -25.38
N LEU A 522 23.21 -19.44 -25.33
CA LEU A 522 23.93 -18.93 -26.50
C LEU A 522 25.28 -19.61 -26.66
N SER A 523 25.60 -19.99 -27.88
CA SER A 523 26.95 -20.43 -28.26
C SER A 523 27.99 -19.31 -28.10
N SER A 524 29.27 -19.64 -28.09
CA SER A 524 30.35 -18.64 -28.01
C SER A 524 30.30 -17.63 -29.16
N ASP A 525 29.97 -18.08 -30.38
CA ASP A 525 29.83 -17.20 -31.54
C ASP A 525 28.62 -16.26 -31.41
N GLU A 526 27.48 -16.77 -30.92
CA GLU A 526 26.29 -15.96 -30.66
C GLU A 526 26.52 -14.94 -29.53
N GLN A 527 27.28 -15.30 -28.49
CA GLN A 527 27.66 -14.38 -27.41
C GLN A 527 28.63 -13.30 -27.91
N ARG A 528 29.56 -13.65 -28.80
CA ARG A 528 30.44 -12.67 -29.45
C ARG A 528 29.63 -11.71 -30.31
N GLN A 529 28.72 -12.22 -31.14
CA GLN A 529 27.84 -11.40 -31.98
C GLN A 529 26.98 -10.45 -31.13
N LEU A 530 26.43 -10.94 -30.01
CA LEU A 530 25.69 -10.10 -29.07
C LEU A 530 26.55 -8.96 -28.50
N PHE A 531 27.79 -9.27 -28.11
CA PHE A 531 28.71 -8.27 -27.60
C PHE A 531 29.05 -7.21 -28.66
N GLU A 532 29.29 -7.62 -29.91
CA GLU A 532 29.57 -6.70 -31.03
C GLU A 532 28.41 -5.72 -31.26
N TRP A 533 27.16 -6.17 -31.17
CA TRP A 533 26.00 -5.28 -31.24
C TRP A 533 25.93 -4.28 -30.09
N ILE A 534 26.24 -4.73 -28.86
CA ILE A 534 26.27 -3.86 -27.68
C ILE A 534 27.38 -2.82 -27.82
N ASP A 535 28.58 -3.25 -28.20
CA ASP A 535 29.76 -2.40 -28.41
C ASP A 535 29.49 -1.32 -29.46
N THR A 536 28.97 -1.74 -30.62
CA THR A 536 28.61 -0.82 -31.71
C THR A 536 27.51 0.15 -31.28
N SER A 537 26.48 -0.33 -30.57
CA SER A 537 25.40 0.52 -30.07
C SER A 537 25.92 1.58 -29.08
N GLN A 538 26.79 1.20 -28.14
CA GLN A 538 27.37 2.13 -27.16
C GLN A 538 28.26 3.17 -27.87
N PHE A 539 29.10 2.72 -28.80
CA PHE A 539 30.01 3.60 -29.53
C PHE A 539 29.26 4.65 -30.35
N CYS A 540 28.23 4.25 -31.08
CA CYS A 540 27.50 5.13 -31.99
C CYS A 540 26.51 6.06 -31.25
N LEU A 541 25.80 5.57 -30.24
CA LEU A 541 24.70 6.31 -29.60
C LEU A 541 25.12 7.03 -28.31
N GLU A 542 26.15 6.55 -27.61
CA GLU A 542 26.62 7.13 -26.35
C GLU A 542 28.17 7.19 -26.26
N PRO A 543 28.84 7.88 -27.20
CA PRO A 543 30.30 7.95 -27.25
C PRO A 543 30.93 8.58 -26.00
N GLN A 544 30.20 9.47 -25.32
CA GLN A 544 30.67 10.15 -24.10
C GLN A 544 30.99 9.19 -22.94
N SER A 545 30.31 8.04 -22.87
CA SER A 545 30.48 7.01 -21.85
C SER A 545 31.19 5.76 -22.37
N TYR A 546 31.69 5.79 -23.62
CA TYR A 546 32.30 4.63 -24.25
C TYR A 546 33.54 4.12 -23.53
N TYR A 547 34.39 5.00 -22.99
CA TYR A 547 35.56 4.56 -22.21
C TYR A 547 35.16 3.83 -20.91
N ASN A 548 34.08 4.26 -20.24
CA ASN A 548 33.53 3.56 -19.08
C ASN A 548 33.03 2.16 -19.49
N PHE A 549 32.40 2.04 -20.66
CA PHE A 549 31.95 0.76 -21.20
C PHE A 549 33.11 -0.18 -21.55
N VAL A 550 34.14 0.32 -22.24
CA VAL A 550 35.35 -0.47 -22.56
C VAL A 550 36.03 -0.96 -21.29
N GLU A 551 36.15 -0.12 -20.27
CA GLU A 551 36.64 -0.55 -18.96
C GLU A 551 35.76 -1.66 -18.37
N ALA A 552 34.43 -1.49 -18.37
CA ALA A 552 33.51 -2.50 -17.86
C ALA A 552 33.62 -3.84 -18.64
N ALA A 553 33.86 -3.79 -19.94
CA ALA A 553 34.09 -4.95 -20.79
C ALA A 553 35.40 -5.67 -20.45
N LEU A 554 36.50 -4.94 -20.23
CA LEU A 554 37.79 -5.50 -19.81
C LEU A 554 37.70 -6.25 -18.47
N TRP A 555 36.82 -5.79 -17.58
CA TRP A 555 36.55 -6.44 -16.30
C TRP A 555 35.55 -7.60 -16.37
N ASN A 556 34.90 -7.83 -17.50
CA ASN A 556 33.84 -8.83 -17.63
C ASN A 556 34.38 -10.21 -17.99
N ASP A 557 34.12 -11.21 -17.15
CA ASP A 557 34.58 -12.59 -17.36
C ASP A 557 34.13 -13.20 -18.70
N CYS A 558 32.95 -12.84 -19.20
CA CYS A 558 32.44 -13.33 -20.48
C CYS A 558 33.26 -12.78 -21.64
N VAL A 559 33.53 -11.46 -21.65
CA VAL A 559 34.39 -10.82 -22.67
C VAL A 559 35.78 -11.46 -22.66
N ARG A 560 36.33 -11.70 -21.47
CA ARG A 560 37.65 -12.32 -21.29
C ARG A 560 37.71 -13.78 -21.74
N ALA A 561 36.58 -14.47 -21.82
CA ALA A 561 36.48 -15.80 -22.41
C ALA A 561 36.28 -15.76 -23.93
N LEU A 562 35.70 -14.68 -24.46
CA LEU A 562 35.38 -14.53 -25.89
C LEU A 562 36.55 -14.02 -26.73
N TYR A 563 37.47 -13.24 -26.15
CA TYR A 563 38.63 -12.65 -26.82
C TYR A 563 39.93 -13.18 -26.24
N ASP A 564 40.95 -13.30 -27.10
CA ASP A 564 42.29 -13.70 -26.64
C ASP A 564 42.96 -12.58 -25.83
N LYS A 565 43.91 -12.99 -24.99
CA LYS A 565 44.60 -12.09 -24.06
C LYS A 565 45.41 -11.01 -24.79
N GLU A 566 45.92 -11.27 -25.99
CA GLU A 566 46.69 -10.28 -26.77
C GLU A 566 45.78 -9.16 -27.28
N THR A 567 44.60 -9.50 -27.82
CA THR A 567 43.58 -8.53 -28.21
C THR A 567 43.19 -7.62 -27.04
N LEU A 568 42.89 -8.20 -25.86
CA LEU A 568 42.51 -7.44 -24.68
C LEU A 568 43.66 -6.57 -24.13
N ARG A 569 44.91 -7.04 -24.23
CA ARG A 569 46.11 -6.26 -23.87
C ARG A 569 46.24 -5.02 -24.74
N GLU A 570 46.05 -5.13 -26.05
CA GLU A 570 46.12 -3.99 -26.95
C GLU A 570 44.97 -2.99 -26.72
N VAL A 571 43.77 -3.47 -26.41
CA VAL A 571 42.65 -2.61 -26.00
C VAL A 571 42.96 -1.85 -24.71
N LEU A 572 43.54 -2.50 -23.70
CA LEU A 572 43.97 -1.84 -22.46
C LEU A 572 45.04 -0.77 -22.72
N LYS A 573 46.03 -1.06 -23.58
CA LYS A 573 47.06 -0.08 -23.97
C LYS A 573 46.45 1.13 -24.67
N ALA A 574 45.53 0.90 -25.60
CA ALA A 574 44.81 1.97 -26.29
C ALA A 574 44.00 2.83 -25.30
N LEU A 575 43.30 2.21 -24.35
CA LEU A 575 42.54 2.91 -23.32
C LEU A 575 43.44 3.73 -22.38
N ILE A 576 44.61 3.21 -22.00
CA ILE A 576 45.60 3.96 -21.19
C ILE A 576 46.12 5.18 -21.97
N ALA A 577 46.35 5.04 -23.28
CA ALA A 577 46.84 6.13 -24.13
C ALA A 577 45.88 7.32 -24.22
N THR A 578 44.57 7.11 -24.01
CA THR A 578 43.58 8.21 -23.99
C THR A 578 43.63 9.06 -22.72
N ARG A 579 44.43 8.67 -21.72
CA ARG A 579 44.51 9.29 -20.38
C ARG A 579 43.19 9.22 -19.59
N TYR A 580 42.31 8.29 -19.95
CA TYR A 580 41.13 7.97 -19.17
C TYR A 580 41.52 7.39 -17.80
N ASN A 581 40.79 7.76 -16.75
CA ASN A 581 41.08 7.31 -15.38
C ASN A 581 40.47 5.92 -15.13
N ILE A 582 41.24 4.88 -15.43
CA ILE A 582 40.84 3.48 -15.27
C ILE A 582 40.90 3.08 -13.79
N HIS A 583 39.78 2.59 -13.25
CA HIS A 583 39.71 2.06 -11.90
C HIS A 583 40.58 0.80 -11.76
N SER A 584 41.49 0.82 -10.78
CA SER A 584 42.40 -0.31 -10.50
C SER A 584 43.20 -0.78 -11.73
N VAL A 585 43.66 0.15 -12.56
CA VAL A 585 44.44 -0.13 -13.78
C VAL A 585 45.61 -1.09 -13.54
N ASN A 586 46.27 -1.03 -12.38
CA ASN A 586 47.39 -1.90 -12.03
C ASN A 586 46.98 -3.38 -11.97
N SER A 587 45.76 -3.67 -11.52
CA SER A 587 45.23 -5.03 -11.49
C SER A 587 44.97 -5.55 -12.91
N LEU A 588 44.41 -4.72 -13.81
CA LEU A 588 44.27 -5.08 -15.22
C LEU A 588 45.63 -5.29 -15.90
N LYS A 589 46.62 -4.44 -15.61
CA LYS A 589 47.99 -4.59 -16.12
C LYS A 589 48.62 -5.90 -15.64
N GLN A 590 48.53 -6.22 -14.35
CA GLN A 590 49.06 -7.47 -13.81
C GLN A 590 48.49 -8.71 -14.52
N ASP A 591 47.25 -8.62 -14.96
CA ASP A 591 46.53 -9.72 -15.57
C ASP A 591 46.77 -9.81 -17.09
N LEU A 592 46.80 -8.68 -17.79
CA LEU A 592 46.87 -8.63 -19.26
C LEU A 592 48.28 -8.41 -19.83
N TYR A 593 49.16 -7.67 -19.13
CA TYR A 593 50.52 -7.39 -19.63
C TYR A 593 51.43 -8.61 -19.54
N THR A 594 52.50 -8.56 -20.31
CA THR A 594 53.63 -9.49 -20.18
C THR A 594 54.52 -9.10 -19.00
N GLN A 595 55.31 -10.06 -18.50
CA GLN A 595 56.23 -9.83 -17.39
C GLN A 595 57.28 -8.76 -17.73
N GLU A 596 57.77 -8.74 -18.97
CA GLU A 596 58.74 -7.75 -19.46
C GLU A 596 58.17 -6.32 -19.41
N GLU A 597 56.91 -6.13 -19.82
CA GLU A 597 56.24 -4.83 -19.78
C GLU A 597 56.04 -4.33 -18.33
N LEU A 598 55.71 -5.23 -17.40
CA LEU A 598 55.56 -4.90 -15.98
C LEU A 598 56.89 -4.52 -15.33
N ASP A 599 57.97 -5.20 -15.69
CA ASP A 599 59.29 -4.94 -15.11
C ASP A 599 59.90 -3.66 -15.68
N ALA A 600 59.73 -3.38 -16.97
CA ALA A 600 60.12 -2.11 -17.58
C ALA A 600 59.38 -0.91 -16.95
N GLU A 601 58.08 -1.04 -16.64
CA GLU A 601 57.33 0.03 -15.97
C GLU A 601 57.82 0.24 -14.52
N LYS A 602 58.13 -0.84 -13.79
CA LYS A 602 58.72 -0.74 -12.43
C LYS A 602 60.08 -0.06 -12.43
N GLU A 603 60.95 -0.40 -13.38
CA GLU A 603 62.27 0.23 -13.52
C GLU A 603 62.16 1.73 -13.78
N GLN A 604 61.23 2.14 -14.65
CA GLN A 604 60.95 3.56 -14.89
C GLN A 604 60.44 4.27 -13.64
N GLN A 605 59.49 3.67 -12.92
CA GLN A 605 58.95 4.24 -11.66
C GLN A 605 60.03 4.35 -10.58
N GLN A 606 60.93 3.36 -10.47
CA GLN A 606 62.06 3.39 -9.53
C GLN A 606 63.05 4.50 -9.89
N ALA A 607 63.42 4.63 -11.16
CA ALA A 607 64.34 5.67 -11.63
C ALA A 607 63.77 7.09 -11.37
N GLU A 608 62.47 7.28 -11.60
CA GLU A 608 61.81 8.57 -11.33
C GLU A 608 61.71 8.86 -9.82
N TRP A 609 61.40 7.86 -9.00
CA TRP A 609 61.38 8.00 -7.54
C TRP A 609 62.76 8.36 -6.97
N GLU A 610 63.82 7.72 -7.48
CA GLU A 610 65.19 8.05 -7.10
C GLU A 610 65.56 9.48 -7.48
N ARG A 611 65.16 9.95 -8.68
CA ARG A 611 65.37 11.34 -9.11
C ARG A 611 64.69 12.34 -8.17
N ILE A 612 63.41 12.12 -7.84
CA ILE A 612 62.64 12.98 -6.93
C ILE A 612 63.26 12.97 -5.52
N ARG A 613 63.72 11.81 -5.04
CA ARG A 613 64.38 11.68 -3.74
C ARG A 613 65.68 12.47 -3.68
N GLN A 614 66.50 12.39 -4.74
CA GLN A 614 67.74 13.16 -4.83
C GLN A 614 67.48 14.67 -4.84
N GLU A 615 66.50 15.13 -5.62
CA GLU A 615 66.10 16.54 -5.69
C GLU A 615 65.61 17.08 -4.34
N ARG A 616 64.76 16.32 -3.63
CA ARG A 616 64.29 16.68 -2.28
C ARG A 616 65.44 16.77 -1.28
N ARG A 617 66.40 15.86 -1.34
CA ARG A 617 67.58 15.88 -0.45
C ARG A 617 68.46 17.09 -0.72
N ALA A 618 68.71 17.42 -2.00
CA ALA A 618 69.48 18.60 -2.39
C ALA A 618 68.83 19.90 -1.88
N ASN A 619 67.52 20.05 -2.07
CA ASN A 619 66.78 21.22 -1.58
C ASN A 619 66.81 21.31 -0.04
N SER A 620 66.63 20.18 0.65
CA SER A 620 66.70 20.13 2.11
C SER A 620 68.07 20.54 2.64
N LEU A 621 69.16 20.08 2.01
CA LEU A 621 70.53 20.44 2.39
C LEU A 621 70.79 21.95 2.18
N ALA A 622 70.30 22.52 1.07
CA ALA A 622 70.42 23.95 0.79
C ALA A 622 69.73 24.81 1.87
N THR A 623 68.49 24.48 2.25
CA THR A 623 67.77 25.19 3.32
C THR A 623 68.47 25.07 4.67
N LYS A 624 69.05 23.90 4.98
CA LYS A 624 69.82 23.72 6.22
C LYS A 624 71.07 24.59 6.24
N LYS A 625 71.75 24.75 5.10
CA LYS A 625 72.91 25.63 4.96
C LYS A 625 72.54 27.10 5.19
N GLU A 626 71.47 27.59 4.58
CA GLU A 626 70.99 28.96 4.82
C GLU A 626 70.65 29.21 6.30
N ARG A 627 70.05 28.23 6.98
CA ARG A 627 69.76 28.33 8.42
C ARG A 627 71.02 28.34 9.28
N LEU A 628 72.05 27.60 8.87
CA LEU A 628 73.35 27.61 9.53
C LEU A 628 73.98 29.00 9.39
N ASP A 629 74.04 29.51 8.16
CA ASP A 629 74.60 30.83 7.86
C ASP A 629 73.88 31.96 8.62
N ALA A 630 72.56 31.85 8.80
CA ALA A 630 71.78 32.85 9.54
C ALA A 630 71.96 32.79 11.08
N LYS A 631 72.23 31.60 11.64
CA LYS A 631 72.35 31.39 13.10
C LYS A 631 73.78 31.44 13.61
N PHE A 632 74.75 31.15 12.77
CA PHE A 632 76.13 31.02 13.18
C PHE A 632 76.74 32.40 13.47
N ASP A 633 77.05 32.64 14.74
CA ASP A 633 77.61 33.90 15.25
C ASP A 633 79.13 33.84 15.48
N GLY A 634 79.79 32.75 15.05
CA GLY A 634 81.20 32.50 15.31
C GLY A 634 81.48 31.68 16.58
N SER A 635 80.47 31.37 17.40
CA SER A 635 80.65 30.56 18.62
C SER A 635 80.36 29.08 18.41
N VAL A 636 80.94 28.21 19.25
CA VAL A 636 80.59 26.78 19.27
C VAL A 636 79.17 26.54 19.80
N GLN A 637 78.60 27.47 20.56
CA GLN A 637 77.25 27.35 21.10
C GLN A 637 76.19 27.51 20.01
N SER A 638 76.36 28.47 19.08
CA SER A 638 75.40 28.63 17.97
C SER A 638 75.40 27.43 17.02
N LEU A 639 76.53 26.73 16.86
CA LEU A 639 76.62 25.46 16.12
C LEU A 639 75.89 24.33 16.84
N LYS A 640 76.00 24.26 18.16
CA LYS A 640 75.24 23.29 18.97
C LYS A 640 73.74 23.54 18.87
N ASP A 641 73.30 24.79 18.97
CA ASP A 641 71.89 25.16 18.89
C ASP A 641 71.32 24.95 17.48
N PHE A 642 72.13 25.15 16.43
CA PHE A 642 71.77 24.77 15.06
C PHE A 642 71.54 23.27 14.94
N LEU A 643 72.47 22.44 15.44
CA LEU A 643 72.38 20.98 15.35
C LEU A 643 71.22 20.40 16.17
N ASP A 644 71.02 20.90 17.39
CA ASP A 644 69.96 20.43 18.28
C ASP A 644 68.55 20.76 17.74
N SER A 645 68.43 21.66 16.76
CA SER A 645 67.17 21.96 16.08
C SER A 645 66.69 20.89 15.09
N TYR A 646 67.52 19.88 14.79
CA TYR A 646 67.16 18.73 13.96
C TYR A 646 66.97 17.49 14.83
N TYR A 647 65.94 16.70 14.53
CA TYR A 647 65.55 15.54 15.36
C TYR A 647 65.77 14.19 14.67
N SER A 648 65.62 14.12 13.33
CA SER A 648 65.80 12.88 12.58
C SER A 648 67.29 12.55 12.40
N VAL A 649 67.61 11.25 12.34
CA VAL A 649 69.01 10.79 12.17
C VAL A 649 69.58 11.26 10.83
N GLU A 650 68.79 11.21 9.76
CA GLU A 650 69.20 11.65 8.41
C GLU A 650 69.42 13.17 8.37
N ASP A 651 68.50 13.97 8.94
CA ASP A 651 68.64 15.43 8.95
C ASP A 651 69.80 15.90 9.83
N ARG A 652 70.05 15.22 10.96
CA ARG A 652 71.20 15.51 11.83
C ARG A 652 72.51 15.20 11.13
N ARG A 653 72.61 14.08 10.41
CA ARG A 653 73.80 13.72 9.64
C ARG A 653 74.07 14.74 8.53
N ASP A 654 73.04 15.12 7.79
CA ASP A 654 73.13 16.15 6.75
C ASP A 654 73.53 17.51 7.37
N ALA A 655 72.94 17.91 8.51
CA ALA A 655 73.31 19.13 9.21
C ALA A 655 74.75 19.10 9.76
N LEU A 656 75.20 17.96 10.31
CA LEU A 656 76.56 17.75 10.80
C LEU A 656 77.59 17.89 9.68
N SER A 657 77.28 17.41 8.47
CA SER A 657 78.15 17.56 7.30
C SER A 657 78.40 19.01 6.88
N LEU A 658 77.54 19.94 7.30
CA LEU A 658 77.64 21.36 6.95
C LEU A 658 78.46 22.18 7.94
N ILE A 659 78.70 21.67 9.16
CA ILE A 659 79.32 22.47 10.23
C ILE A 659 80.84 22.31 10.32
N ASP A 660 81.49 21.50 9.47
CA ASP A 660 82.94 21.23 9.55
C ASP A 660 83.78 22.53 9.51
N GLU A 661 83.60 23.33 8.46
CA GLU A 661 84.28 24.62 8.32
C GLU A 661 83.90 25.62 9.44
N PRO A 662 82.60 25.86 9.75
CA PRO A 662 82.20 26.72 10.87
C PRO A 662 82.75 26.28 12.23
N LEU A 663 82.82 24.98 12.50
CA LEU A 663 83.33 24.42 13.76
C LEU A 663 84.82 24.74 13.94
N HIS A 664 85.60 24.63 12.87
CA HIS A 664 86.99 25.05 12.86
C HIS A 664 87.16 26.55 13.09
N LEU A 665 86.33 27.36 12.43
CA LEU A 665 86.36 28.81 12.61
C LEU A 665 86.07 29.19 14.06
N ALA A 666 85.02 28.62 14.65
CA ALA A 666 84.63 28.91 16.03
C ALA A 666 85.71 28.51 17.05
N ALA A 667 86.34 27.35 16.87
CA ALA A 667 87.43 26.90 17.74
C ALA A 667 88.68 27.77 17.64
N SER A 668 88.96 28.38 16.47
CA SER A 668 90.10 29.28 16.29
C SER A 668 89.95 30.63 17.01
N GLN A 669 88.72 31.01 17.35
CA GLN A 669 88.38 32.29 17.99
C GLN A 669 88.37 32.23 19.52
N PHE A 670 88.75 31.10 20.10
CA PHE A 670 88.79 30.95 21.55
C PHE A 670 89.85 31.86 22.20
N SER A 671 89.43 32.61 23.21
CA SER A 671 90.31 33.40 24.07
C SER A 671 90.89 32.51 25.17
N TYR A 672 92.21 32.55 25.40
CA TYR A 672 92.83 31.78 26.48
C TYR A 672 92.80 32.53 27.82
N PRO A 673 92.42 31.87 28.95
CA PRO A 673 92.04 30.47 29.04
C PRO A 673 90.60 30.16 28.55
N ILE A 674 90.42 29.05 27.83
CA ILE A 674 89.12 28.56 27.33
C ILE A 674 88.24 28.20 28.53
N THR A 675 86.97 28.60 28.46
CA THR A 675 86.02 28.28 29.50
C THR A 675 85.59 26.81 29.42
N SER A 676 85.31 26.18 30.57
CA SER A 676 84.85 24.79 30.62
C SER A 676 83.58 24.55 29.79
N GLU A 677 82.75 25.58 29.62
CA GLU A 677 81.54 25.53 28.78
C GLU A 677 81.89 25.44 27.29
N GLN A 678 82.81 26.28 26.79
CA GLN A 678 83.26 26.24 25.39
C GLN A 678 83.95 24.90 25.06
N ALA A 679 84.80 24.41 25.96
CA ALA A 679 85.44 23.11 25.85
C ALA A 679 84.43 21.96 25.81
N GLY A 680 83.42 21.98 26.71
CA GLY A 680 82.38 20.96 26.77
C GLY A 680 81.51 20.91 25.52
N VAL A 681 81.14 22.07 24.98
CA VAL A 681 80.34 22.17 23.74
C VAL A 681 81.14 21.70 22.53
N LEU A 682 82.42 22.09 22.41
CA LEU A 682 83.28 21.64 21.31
C LEU A 682 83.42 20.10 21.30
N LEU A 683 83.65 19.49 22.46
CA LEU A 683 83.75 18.03 22.59
C LEU A 683 82.41 17.33 22.27
N TYR A 684 81.27 17.91 22.66
CA TYR A 684 79.95 17.39 22.29
C TYR A 684 79.76 17.35 20.77
N LEU A 685 80.07 18.45 20.07
CA LEU A 685 79.93 18.52 18.61
C LEU A 685 80.86 17.55 17.90
N CYS A 686 82.11 17.44 18.35
CA CYS A 686 83.06 16.45 17.83
C CYS A 686 82.58 15.02 18.06
N GLY A 687 82.04 14.70 19.23
CA GLY A 687 81.47 13.38 19.54
C GLY A 687 80.32 13.02 18.60
N ARG A 688 79.38 13.94 18.37
CA ARG A 688 78.25 13.73 17.45
C ARG A 688 78.70 13.51 16.00
N ALA A 689 79.72 14.24 15.56
CA ALA A 689 80.28 14.09 14.22
C ALA A 689 80.99 12.74 14.04
N ILE A 690 81.63 12.21 15.08
CA ILE A 690 82.25 10.86 15.09
C ILE A 690 81.17 9.76 15.00
N ASP A 691 80.09 9.86 15.78
CA ASP A 691 79.02 8.85 15.81
C ASP A 691 78.33 8.66 14.45
N THR A 692 78.29 9.71 13.64
CA THR A 692 77.57 9.75 12.36
C THR A 692 78.49 9.64 11.14
N ASP A 693 79.80 9.60 11.35
CA ASP A 693 80.85 9.65 10.32
C ASP A 693 80.61 10.78 9.31
N ALA A 694 80.07 11.90 9.80
CA ALA A 694 79.65 13.03 8.97
C ALA A 694 80.81 13.99 8.65
N ILE A 695 81.86 13.99 9.49
CA ILE A 695 83.08 14.78 9.32
C ILE A 695 84.28 13.83 9.43
N PRO A 696 85.32 13.96 8.59
CA PRO A 696 86.50 13.10 8.66
C PRO A 696 87.17 13.13 10.04
N ARG A 697 87.41 11.96 10.64
CA ARG A 697 87.97 11.84 12.01
C ARG A 697 89.30 12.57 12.22
N LYS A 698 90.17 12.59 11.18
CA LYS A 698 91.46 13.30 11.20
C LYS A 698 91.28 14.80 11.50
N THR A 699 90.19 15.38 10.98
CA THR A 699 89.83 16.79 11.13
C THR A 699 89.44 17.09 12.59
N LEU A 700 88.59 16.24 13.17
CA LEU A 700 88.09 16.37 14.55
C LEU A 700 89.17 16.20 15.63
N TYR A 701 90.18 15.34 15.42
CA TYR A 701 91.26 15.16 16.40
C TYR A 701 92.04 16.44 16.67
N SER A 702 92.24 17.29 15.65
CA SER A 702 92.96 18.55 15.82
C SER A 702 92.20 19.54 16.71
N LEU A 703 90.87 19.52 16.67
CA LEU A 703 90.00 20.33 17.53
C LEU A 703 89.98 19.81 18.98
N ILE A 704 89.92 18.49 19.17
CA ILE A 704 89.95 17.87 20.50
C ILE A 704 91.30 18.16 21.21
N GLU A 705 92.41 18.18 20.47
CA GLU A 705 93.71 18.53 21.01
C GLU A 705 93.80 19.95 21.61
N ILE A 706 93.01 20.90 21.10
CA ILE A 706 92.99 22.29 21.61
C ILE A 706 92.60 22.29 23.09
N VAL A 707 91.53 21.55 23.44
CA VAL A 707 91.04 21.42 24.82
C VAL A 707 92.05 20.66 25.71
N ILE A 708 92.64 19.58 25.19
CA ILE A 708 93.57 18.74 25.96
C ILE A 708 94.88 19.47 26.29
N LYS A 709 95.41 20.27 25.35
CA LYS A 709 96.66 21.01 25.57
C LYS A 709 96.52 22.08 26.65
N GLU A 710 95.35 22.68 26.77
CA GLU A 710 95.11 23.69 27.79
C GLU A 710 94.88 23.12 29.20
N GLU A 711 94.11 22.03 29.34
CA GLU A 711 93.96 21.34 30.63
C GLU A 711 95.32 20.92 31.21
N ARG A 712 96.27 20.52 30.34
CA ARG A 712 97.66 20.27 30.73
C ARG A 712 98.39 21.54 31.18
N ALA A 713 98.15 22.68 30.53
CA ALA A 713 98.76 23.96 30.92
C ALA A 713 98.24 24.45 32.30
N ASN A 714 96.94 24.29 32.59
CA ASN A 714 96.36 24.63 33.89
C ASN A 714 96.81 23.67 35.00
N ALA A 715 96.97 22.37 34.71
CA ALA A 715 97.50 21.38 35.66
C ALA A 715 98.98 21.57 36.03
N THR A 716 99.74 22.36 35.26
CA THR A 716 101.16 22.67 35.52
C THR A 716 101.33 23.96 36.36
N ASN A 717 100.25 24.71 36.62
CA ASN A 717 100.22 25.93 37.44
C ASN A 717 99.49 25.76 38.80
N CYS A 718 99.20 24.52 39.23
CA CYS A 718 98.70 24.16 40.57
C CYS A 718 99.78 23.53 41.43
#